data_AF-K9ZB23-F1
#
_entry.id   AF-K9ZB23-F1
#
_cell.length_a   1.000
_cell.length_b   1.000
_cell.length_c   1.000
_cell.angle_alpha   90.00
_cell.angle_beta   90.00
_cell.angle_gamma   90.00
#
_symmetry.space_group_name_H-M   'P 1'
#
loop_
_entity.id
_entity.type
_entity.pdbx_description
1 polymer ?
#
loop_
_entity_poly.entity_id
_entity_poly.type
_entity_poly.pdbx_seq_one_letter_code
_entity_poly.pdbx_strand_id
1 'polypeptide(L)'
;MPRYTGDNNNNIFTAPNDGLSWVISGKGGDDILTGGNNDDIINGDEGNDTIYGGGGKDNINGGEGYDYIYGGDGDDILVDTQGSVDGGAGIDFLKADYSQFDNGAGIHVGWLGYNIIFSRVDGSGLLTYNNVERYEITGTKYVDILQGGDYNDNLNGEAGDDVIYGGGGNDHLNGGAGFDYLFGGDGNDNLIDIQGIVDGGAGSDTLKADYSLFNNGVGIEVGYNGENAIYSNYNINPNGLNSSIPASVLLTYSNVEKFEITGTQYNDILRGGANNDILNGGSGYNYLYSGAGNDNLINIQGFVDGGAGSDTLKADYSQFNNGVGIEVQYYGQNAIYSNDNSILPGSFLGYNASVLLTYSNVEKFDITGTQYADKLRGGANNDILDGGGGNDEISGGVGNDILNGGDGNDVLIDIDGIVDGGEGIDTLIADYSQFNNDAGVYFGVFSREGIHSLLGGEVLLDYTNIEQFHVTGTQYGDLLAGSDRNDILNGGAGNDGIGGGAGYDYLFGGDGDDTLVDIDGNVDGGAGTDTLKANYSQFNNGFGIEVGYNGENLIYSNILGSSGSTDLNPSYINASNSSSNPLYSGTSDSGSDDLSSSFTLLRYSNIEKFEITGTQYADKLRGSTGDDTLVGGFGNDILTGGSGADKFVFNSILEGLDIIKDFSWIEGDKIQISQVGFGITDLNSFSYNNATGGLLFQGNQFATLENIPAGFAVSLDVQLV
;
A
#
# COMPACT_ATOMS: atom_id res chain seq x y z
N MET A 1 -35.62 13.38 25.31
CA MET A 1 -36.62 12.50 25.95
C MET A 1 -36.97 13.08 27.31
N PRO A 2 -38.25 13.41 27.57
CA PRO A 2 -38.75 13.66 28.92
C PRO A 2 -38.47 12.46 29.84
N ARG A 3 -38.44 12.68 31.16
CA ARG A 3 -38.03 11.65 32.12
C ARG A 3 -38.95 11.52 33.32
N TYR A 4 -39.20 10.28 33.72
CA TYR A 4 -39.65 9.90 35.05
C TYR A 4 -38.52 9.16 35.78
N THR A 5 -38.35 9.47 37.06
CA THR A 5 -37.34 8.83 37.91
C THR A 5 -37.95 8.64 39.28
N GLY A 6 -38.01 7.38 39.69
CA GLY A 6 -38.60 6.93 40.92
C GLY A 6 -37.74 7.09 42.16
N ASP A 7 -38.19 6.48 43.24
CA ASP A 7 -37.50 6.33 44.51
C ASP A 7 -37.57 4.87 45.00
N ASN A 8 -37.17 4.59 46.24
CA ASN A 8 -37.12 3.21 46.73
C ASN A 8 -38.49 2.70 47.26
N ASN A 9 -39.60 3.29 46.82
CA ASN A 9 -40.96 2.82 47.12
C ASN A 9 -41.69 2.50 45.82
N ASN A 10 -42.76 1.72 45.92
CA ASN A 10 -43.67 1.44 44.81
C ASN A 10 -44.17 2.74 44.14
N ASN A 11 -43.80 2.92 42.89
CA ASN A 11 -44.07 4.05 42.03
C ASN A 11 -45.07 3.66 40.94
N ILE A 12 -45.84 4.65 40.47
CA ILE A 12 -46.77 4.47 39.34
C ILE A 12 -46.51 5.61 38.36
N PHE A 13 -45.94 5.28 37.20
CA PHE A 13 -45.66 6.24 36.13
C PHE A 13 -46.39 5.85 34.84
N THR A 14 -46.95 6.86 34.17
CA THR A 14 -47.61 6.70 32.87
C THR A 14 -47.18 7.85 31.97
N ALA A 15 -46.43 7.56 30.93
CA ALA A 15 -46.07 8.53 29.91
C ALA A 15 -47.32 8.98 29.14
N PRO A 16 -47.48 10.28 28.88
CA PRO A 16 -48.55 10.78 28.02
C PRO A 16 -48.28 10.43 26.56
N ASN A 17 -49.34 10.19 25.79
CA ASN A 17 -49.28 10.04 24.32
C ASN A 17 -49.15 11.41 23.62
N ASP A 18 -48.03 12.11 23.89
CA ASP A 18 -47.74 13.46 23.39
C ASP A 18 -46.86 13.48 22.13
N GLY A 19 -46.53 12.30 21.58
CA GLY A 19 -45.69 12.17 20.40
C GLY A 19 -44.19 12.25 20.71
N LEU A 20 -43.79 12.12 21.98
CA LEU A 20 -42.39 12.06 22.39
C LEU A 20 -42.03 10.65 22.89
N SER A 21 -40.75 10.32 22.79
CA SER A 21 -40.09 9.22 23.49
C SER A 21 -39.68 9.62 24.92
N TRP A 22 -39.86 8.71 25.86
CA TRP A 22 -39.69 8.87 27.31
C TRP A 22 -38.58 7.98 27.85
N VAL A 23 -37.98 8.43 28.96
CA VAL A 23 -37.12 7.58 29.80
C VAL A 23 -37.76 7.44 31.16
N ILE A 24 -38.05 6.21 31.58
CA ILE A 24 -38.73 5.89 32.84
C ILE A 24 -37.79 4.99 33.66
N SER A 25 -37.66 5.27 34.95
CA SER A 25 -36.87 4.46 35.89
C SER A 25 -37.62 4.33 37.21
N GLY A 26 -37.84 3.09 37.65
CA GLY A 26 -38.58 2.74 38.87
C GLY A 26 -37.76 2.89 40.15
N LYS A 27 -36.48 2.48 40.11
CA LYS A 27 -35.50 2.46 41.21
C LYS A 27 -35.70 1.29 42.17
N GLY A 28 -36.58 1.39 43.15
CA GLY A 28 -36.70 0.34 44.15
C GLY A 28 -38.14 0.14 44.58
N GLY A 29 -38.54 -1.11 44.81
CA GLY A 29 -39.92 -1.46 45.18
C GLY A 29 -40.69 -1.99 43.99
N ASP A 30 -41.92 -2.47 44.23
CA ASP A 30 -42.72 -3.08 43.17
C ASP A 30 -43.49 -1.97 42.40
N ASP A 31 -43.01 -1.61 41.21
CA ASP A 31 -43.45 -0.46 40.44
C ASP A 31 -44.44 -0.81 39.32
N ILE A 32 -45.21 0.18 38.88
CA ILE A 32 -46.06 0.10 37.68
C ILE A 32 -45.64 1.20 36.71
N LEU A 33 -44.97 0.80 35.63
CA LEU A 33 -44.39 1.70 34.65
C LEU A 33 -45.11 1.54 33.31
N THR A 34 -45.48 2.64 32.66
CA THR A 34 -46.17 2.61 31.36
C THR A 34 -45.58 3.67 30.43
N GLY A 35 -45.06 3.22 29.29
CA GLY A 35 -44.63 4.07 28.18
C GLY A 35 -45.80 4.63 27.37
N GLY A 36 -45.45 5.33 26.31
CA GLY A 36 -46.34 5.98 25.37
C GLY A 36 -46.47 5.21 24.06
N ASN A 37 -46.68 5.94 22.95
CA ASN A 37 -46.83 5.35 21.61
C ASN A 37 -45.56 5.51 20.73
N ASN A 38 -44.41 5.88 21.30
CA ASN A 38 -43.15 5.98 20.57
C ASN A 38 -42.06 5.25 21.34
N ASP A 39 -40.94 5.03 20.68
CA ASP A 39 -39.76 4.32 21.18
C ASP A 39 -39.27 4.85 22.54
N ASP A 40 -39.56 4.12 23.62
CA ASP A 40 -39.27 4.49 24.99
C ASP A 40 -38.10 3.69 25.59
N ILE A 41 -37.54 4.19 26.70
CA ILE A 41 -36.55 3.48 27.52
C ILE A 41 -37.12 3.34 28.92
N ILE A 42 -37.38 2.12 29.37
CA ILE A 42 -38.02 1.85 30.66
C ILE A 42 -37.15 0.89 31.48
N ASN A 43 -36.84 1.26 32.72
CA ASN A 43 -36.11 0.40 33.66
C ASN A 43 -36.94 0.23 34.94
N GLY A 44 -37.24 -1.00 35.32
CA GLY A 44 -37.84 -1.35 36.61
C GLY A 44 -36.85 -1.10 37.75
N ASP A 45 -35.63 -1.62 37.59
CA ASP A 45 -34.54 -1.61 38.59
C ASP A 45 -34.76 -2.70 39.68
N GLU A 46 -34.78 -2.39 40.98
CA GLU A 46 -34.98 -3.40 42.04
C GLU A 46 -36.48 -3.56 42.40
N GLY A 47 -37.02 -4.77 42.42
CA GLY A 47 -38.40 -5.03 42.85
C GLY A 47 -39.16 -5.93 41.88
N ASN A 48 -40.42 -6.25 42.18
CA ASN A 48 -41.26 -7.01 41.25
C ASN A 48 -42.14 -6.04 40.47
N ASP A 49 -41.67 -5.63 39.31
CA ASP A 49 -42.23 -4.55 38.53
C ASP A 49 -43.29 -5.04 37.55
N THR A 50 -44.20 -4.14 37.18
CA THR A 50 -45.14 -4.33 36.07
C THR A 50 -44.91 -3.23 35.05
N ILE A 51 -44.39 -3.58 33.88
CA ILE A 51 -43.96 -2.65 32.85
C ILE A 51 -44.77 -2.85 31.57
N TYR A 52 -45.26 -1.75 31.01
CA TYR A 52 -45.93 -1.72 29.71
C TYR A 52 -45.16 -0.74 28.81
N GLY A 53 -44.60 -1.20 27.68
CA GLY A 53 -43.94 -0.37 26.68
C GLY A 53 -44.93 0.54 25.99
N GLY A 54 -45.97 -0.06 25.41
CA GLY A 54 -47.06 0.66 24.77
C GLY A 54 -47.02 0.46 23.26
N GLY A 55 -46.64 1.49 22.51
CA GLY A 55 -46.35 1.33 21.10
C GLY A 55 -45.05 2.03 20.72
N GLY A 56 -44.49 1.68 19.58
CA GLY A 56 -43.13 2.09 19.22
C GLY A 56 -42.14 0.98 19.51
N LYS A 57 -40.85 1.21 19.22
CA LYS A 57 -39.78 0.24 19.49
C LYS A 57 -39.17 0.54 20.84
N ASP A 58 -39.61 -0.17 21.87
CA ASP A 58 -39.26 0.10 23.24
C ASP A 58 -38.02 -0.68 23.69
N ASN A 59 -37.25 -0.10 24.61
CA ASN A 59 -36.18 -0.77 25.32
C ASN A 59 -36.54 -0.88 26.79
N ILE A 60 -36.87 -2.09 27.23
CA ILE A 60 -37.45 -2.37 28.53
C ILE A 60 -36.53 -3.32 29.30
N ASN A 61 -36.13 -2.91 30.50
CA ASN A 61 -35.37 -3.72 31.43
C ASN A 61 -36.14 -3.88 32.73
N GLY A 62 -36.48 -5.11 33.10
CA GLY A 62 -37.14 -5.42 34.38
C GLY A 62 -36.20 -5.10 35.54
N GLY A 63 -35.01 -5.69 35.52
CA GLY A 63 -34.01 -5.53 36.56
C GLY A 63 -33.98 -6.72 37.51
N GLU A 64 -33.88 -6.48 38.81
CA GLU A 64 -33.87 -7.54 39.82
C GLU A 64 -35.28 -7.78 40.38
N GLY A 65 -35.85 -8.96 40.13
CA GLY A 65 -37.10 -9.37 40.78
C GLY A 65 -37.89 -10.32 39.91
N TYR A 66 -39.16 -10.55 40.26
CA TYR A 66 -40.11 -11.25 39.39
C TYR A 66 -40.97 -10.21 38.66
N ASP A 67 -40.56 -9.84 37.46
CA ASP A 67 -41.20 -8.75 36.73
C ASP A 67 -42.28 -9.26 35.76
N TYR A 68 -43.19 -8.36 35.39
CA TYR A 68 -44.19 -8.56 34.35
C TYR A 68 -44.02 -7.48 33.29
N ILE A 69 -43.42 -7.85 32.15
CA ILE A 69 -43.10 -6.95 31.06
C ILE A 69 -44.01 -7.24 29.88
N TYR A 70 -44.63 -6.19 29.34
CA TYR A 70 -45.42 -6.21 28.10
C TYR A 70 -44.83 -5.16 27.16
N GLY A 71 -44.23 -5.58 26.04
CA GLY A 71 -43.67 -4.70 25.02
C GLY A 71 -44.78 -3.85 24.37
N GLY A 72 -45.66 -4.51 23.63
CA GLY A 72 -46.84 -3.88 23.04
C GLY A 72 -46.78 -3.91 21.53
N ASP A 73 -47.05 -2.79 20.86
CA ASP A 73 -46.96 -2.69 19.40
C ASP A 73 -45.57 -2.17 18.97
N GLY A 74 -44.80 -2.95 18.24
CA GLY A 74 -43.48 -2.53 17.75
C GLY A 74 -42.46 -3.65 17.84
N ASP A 75 -41.23 -3.36 17.42
CA ASP A 75 -40.13 -4.32 17.56
C ASP A 75 -39.39 -3.96 18.86
N ASP A 76 -39.70 -4.65 19.95
CA ASP A 76 -39.25 -4.30 21.30
C ASP A 76 -38.00 -5.07 21.73
N ILE A 77 -37.22 -4.48 22.63
CA ILE A 77 -36.12 -5.14 23.34
C ILE A 77 -36.52 -5.31 24.80
N LEU A 78 -36.59 -6.56 25.25
CA LEU A 78 -36.98 -6.93 26.61
C LEU A 78 -35.79 -7.56 27.31
N VAL A 79 -35.43 -7.05 28.48
CA VAL A 79 -34.30 -7.54 29.29
C VAL A 79 -34.81 -7.98 30.65
N ASP A 80 -34.67 -9.27 30.93
CA ASP A 80 -35.08 -9.86 32.21
C ASP A 80 -34.46 -11.26 32.38
N THR A 81 -34.37 -11.72 33.63
CA THR A 81 -33.96 -13.08 33.98
C THR A 81 -35.02 -13.84 34.79
N GLN A 82 -36.05 -13.16 35.33
CA GLN A 82 -37.06 -13.75 36.18
C GLN A 82 -38.44 -13.10 36.01
N GLY A 83 -39.51 -13.92 35.95
CA GLY A 83 -40.88 -13.42 35.84
C GLY A 83 -41.53 -13.76 34.51
N SER A 84 -42.13 -12.77 33.86
CA SER A 84 -42.87 -12.93 32.61
C SER A 84 -42.65 -11.78 31.65
N VAL A 85 -42.25 -12.08 30.42
CA VAL A 85 -42.16 -11.14 29.30
C VAL A 85 -43.16 -11.51 28.21
N ASP A 86 -43.74 -10.50 27.57
CA ASP A 86 -44.62 -10.63 26.41
C ASP A 86 -44.24 -9.53 25.41
N GLY A 87 -43.65 -9.86 24.27
CA GLY A 87 -43.25 -8.87 23.24
C GLY A 87 -44.45 -8.16 22.63
N GLY A 88 -45.51 -8.91 22.35
CA GLY A 88 -46.72 -8.37 21.75
C GLY A 88 -46.69 -8.50 20.23
N ALA A 89 -46.79 -7.37 19.53
CA ALA A 89 -46.94 -7.34 18.08
C ALA A 89 -45.72 -6.69 17.43
N GLY A 90 -44.88 -7.51 16.80
CA GLY A 90 -43.73 -7.06 16.03
C GLY A 90 -42.74 -8.20 15.92
N ILE A 91 -41.45 -7.87 15.78
CA ILE A 91 -40.35 -8.81 15.97
C ILE A 91 -39.64 -8.41 17.25
N ASP A 92 -39.87 -9.17 18.31
CA ASP A 92 -39.46 -8.83 19.66
C ASP A 92 -38.21 -9.60 20.09
N PHE A 93 -37.34 -8.93 20.83
CA PHE A 93 -36.01 -9.40 21.16
C PHE A 93 -35.84 -9.53 22.68
N LEU A 94 -35.72 -10.77 23.17
CA LEU A 94 -35.43 -11.06 24.56
C LEU A 94 -33.92 -11.16 24.82
N LYS A 95 -33.44 -10.46 25.84
CA LYS A 95 -32.11 -10.61 26.40
C LYS A 95 -32.17 -11.14 27.83
N ALA A 96 -31.45 -12.21 28.11
CA ALA A 96 -31.33 -12.76 29.46
C ALA A 96 -29.91 -13.26 29.73
N ASP A 97 -29.30 -12.80 30.81
CA ASP A 97 -27.95 -13.18 31.21
C ASP A 97 -27.98 -14.00 32.52
N TYR A 98 -27.74 -15.30 32.39
CA TYR A 98 -27.67 -16.22 33.51
C TYR A 98 -26.22 -16.56 33.93
N SER A 99 -25.21 -15.82 33.45
CA SER A 99 -23.79 -16.11 33.73
C SER A 99 -23.47 -16.12 35.23
N GLN A 100 -24.19 -15.33 36.02
CA GLN A 100 -24.05 -15.25 37.47
C GLN A 100 -25.00 -16.20 38.23
N PHE A 101 -25.86 -16.94 37.54
CA PHE A 101 -26.84 -17.82 38.15
C PHE A 101 -26.21 -19.15 38.61
N ASP A 102 -25.84 -19.20 39.88
CA ASP A 102 -25.10 -20.31 40.49
C ASP A 102 -26.00 -21.40 41.08
N ASN A 103 -26.73 -22.13 40.22
CA ASN A 103 -27.69 -23.15 40.66
C ASN A 103 -27.10 -24.57 40.78
N GLY A 104 -25.95 -24.84 40.17
CA GLY A 104 -25.29 -26.15 40.18
C GLY A 104 -25.75 -27.15 39.11
N ALA A 105 -26.64 -26.77 38.20
CA ALA A 105 -27.11 -27.66 37.12
C ALA A 105 -27.42 -26.96 35.77
N GLY A 106 -27.37 -25.64 35.70
CA GLY A 106 -27.66 -24.84 34.50
C GLY A 106 -29.14 -24.56 34.25
N ILE A 107 -29.43 -23.96 33.11
CA ILE A 107 -30.75 -23.54 32.64
C ILE A 107 -31.16 -24.29 31.38
N HIS A 108 -32.44 -24.24 31.07
CA HIS A 108 -32.97 -24.75 29.82
C HIS A 108 -34.00 -23.77 29.25
N VAL A 109 -33.76 -23.32 28.03
CA VAL A 109 -34.62 -22.46 27.23
C VAL A 109 -35.49 -23.33 26.31
N GLY A 110 -36.81 -23.21 26.39
CA GLY A 110 -37.73 -23.94 25.51
C GLY A 110 -37.94 -25.42 25.88
N TRP A 111 -38.89 -25.73 26.77
CA TRP A 111 -39.18 -27.11 27.19
C TRP A 111 -40.51 -27.63 26.64
N LEU A 112 -40.55 -28.80 25.99
CA LEU A 112 -41.80 -29.47 25.58
C LEU A 112 -42.78 -28.57 24.77
N GLY A 113 -42.25 -27.58 24.05
CA GLY A 113 -43.05 -26.59 23.30
C GLY A 113 -43.66 -25.48 24.18
N TYR A 114 -43.15 -25.28 25.40
CA TYR A 114 -43.47 -24.15 26.26
C TYR A 114 -42.38 -23.08 26.15
N ASN A 115 -42.80 -21.83 26.05
CA ASN A 115 -41.94 -20.65 26.02
C ASN A 115 -41.55 -20.25 27.46
N ILE A 116 -40.63 -21.03 28.04
CA ILE A 116 -40.16 -20.84 29.42
C ILE A 116 -38.68 -21.18 29.52
N ILE A 117 -37.96 -20.40 30.33
CA ILE A 117 -36.61 -20.70 30.80
C ILE A 117 -36.74 -21.29 32.20
N PHE A 118 -36.17 -22.47 32.44
CA PHE A 118 -36.26 -23.14 33.74
C PHE A 118 -34.89 -23.56 34.29
N SER A 119 -34.81 -23.64 35.62
CA SER A 119 -33.66 -24.18 36.33
C SER A 119 -33.61 -25.70 36.20
N ARG A 120 -32.49 -26.24 35.70
CA ARG A 120 -32.30 -27.70 35.55
C ARG A 120 -32.13 -28.45 36.88
N VAL A 121 -31.99 -27.74 38.00
CA VAL A 121 -31.86 -28.34 39.34
C VAL A 121 -33.16 -28.95 39.82
N ASP A 122 -34.25 -28.19 39.73
CA ASP A 122 -35.54 -28.51 40.36
C ASP A 122 -36.74 -28.34 39.41
N GLY A 123 -36.51 -27.89 38.17
CA GLY A 123 -37.55 -27.64 37.18
C GLY A 123 -38.37 -26.38 37.48
N SER A 124 -37.89 -25.49 38.36
CA SER A 124 -38.55 -24.20 38.60
C SER A 124 -38.45 -23.31 37.35
N GLY A 125 -39.58 -22.72 36.95
CA GLY A 125 -39.60 -21.71 35.89
C GLY A 125 -38.99 -20.42 36.40
N LEU A 126 -37.98 -19.91 35.68
CA LEU A 126 -37.31 -18.65 35.96
C LEU A 126 -38.04 -17.53 35.23
N LEU A 127 -38.13 -17.62 33.90
CA LEU A 127 -38.72 -16.61 33.04
C LEU A 127 -39.68 -17.26 32.05
N THR A 128 -40.93 -16.79 32.00
CA THR A 128 -41.88 -17.12 30.93
C THR A 128 -41.81 -16.05 29.85
N TYR A 129 -41.80 -16.44 28.58
CA TYR A 129 -41.78 -15.49 27.47
C TYR A 129 -42.90 -15.79 26.48
N ASN A 130 -43.48 -14.80 25.83
CA ASN A 130 -44.50 -14.97 24.79
C ASN A 130 -44.30 -13.92 23.71
N ASN A 131 -44.65 -14.25 22.46
CA ASN A 131 -44.50 -13.35 21.31
C ASN A 131 -43.09 -12.73 21.29
N VAL A 132 -42.09 -13.61 21.32
CA VAL A 132 -40.67 -13.24 21.22
C VAL A 132 -40.10 -14.11 20.12
N GLU A 133 -39.44 -13.46 19.17
CA GLU A 133 -38.94 -14.11 17.96
C GLU A 133 -37.42 -14.21 17.94
N ARG A 134 -36.73 -13.36 18.71
CA ARG A 134 -35.27 -13.26 18.76
C ARG A 134 -34.74 -13.33 20.19
N TYR A 135 -33.56 -13.93 20.36
CA TYR A 135 -32.97 -14.29 21.64
C TYR A 135 -31.49 -13.90 21.73
N GLU A 136 -31.12 -13.28 22.85
CA GLU A 136 -29.74 -13.08 23.29
C GLU A 136 -29.63 -13.66 24.69
N ILE A 137 -29.18 -14.92 24.77
CA ILE A 137 -29.17 -15.67 26.02
C ILE A 137 -27.75 -16.09 26.35
N THR A 138 -27.29 -15.65 27.50
CA THR A 138 -26.08 -16.18 28.13
C THR A 138 -26.50 -17.20 29.17
N GLY A 139 -25.97 -18.42 29.02
CA GLY A 139 -26.10 -19.51 29.97
C GLY A 139 -25.34 -19.26 31.27
N THR A 140 -25.18 -20.33 32.03
CA THR A 140 -24.48 -20.41 33.30
C THR A 140 -23.11 -21.05 33.10
N LYS A 141 -22.29 -21.13 34.16
CA LYS A 141 -21.05 -21.93 34.15
C LYS A 141 -21.27 -23.46 34.26
N TYR A 142 -22.49 -23.93 34.00
CA TYR A 142 -22.90 -25.32 34.11
C TYR A 142 -23.61 -25.74 32.82
N VAL A 143 -23.75 -27.06 32.62
CA VAL A 143 -24.50 -27.66 31.50
C VAL A 143 -25.84 -26.96 31.26
N ASP A 144 -25.96 -26.28 30.13
CA ASP A 144 -27.16 -25.58 29.69
C ASP A 144 -27.79 -26.22 28.47
N ILE A 145 -29.06 -25.91 28.25
CA ILE A 145 -29.75 -26.22 27.00
C ILE A 145 -30.37 -24.92 26.49
N LEU A 146 -29.80 -24.35 25.45
CA LEU A 146 -30.26 -23.10 24.87
C LEU A 146 -30.96 -23.39 23.53
N GLN A 147 -32.11 -22.76 23.34
CA GLN A 147 -32.90 -22.89 22.11
C GLN A 147 -33.30 -21.50 21.64
N GLY A 148 -32.90 -21.16 20.43
CA GLY A 148 -33.32 -19.96 19.72
C GLY A 148 -34.67 -20.11 19.00
N GLY A 149 -35.01 -19.10 18.21
CA GLY A 149 -36.23 -18.94 17.45
C GLY A 149 -36.04 -19.10 15.95
N ASP A 150 -36.86 -18.39 15.17
CA ASP A 150 -36.84 -18.42 13.69
C ASP A 150 -36.03 -17.24 13.10
N TYR A 151 -35.38 -16.44 13.94
CA TYR A 151 -34.62 -15.24 13.56
C TYR A 151 -33.22 -15.27 14.18
N ASN A 152 -32.32 -14.41 13.66
CA ASN A 152 -30.92 -14.35 14.06
C ASN A 152 -30.68 -14.19 15.58
N ASP A 153 -30.25 -15.27 16.22
CA ASP A 153 -30.05 -15.34 17.66
C ASP A 153 -28.58 -15.23 18.07
N ASN A 154 -28.36 -14.94 19.35
CA ASN A 154 -27.04 -14.92 19.98
C ASN A 154 -27.07 -15.73 21.27
N LEU A 155 -26.51 -16.93 21.24
CA LEU A 155 -26.59 -17.90 22.33
C LEU A 155 -25.18 -18.26 22.81
N ASN A 156 -24.92 -18.13 24.10
CA ASN A 156 -23.62 -18.39 24.71
C ASN A 156 -23.74 -19.37 25.88
N GLY A 157 -23.12 -20.54 25.78
CA GLY A 157 -23.11 -21.59 26.81
C GLY A 157 -22.19 -21.30 28.00
N GLU A 158 -21.20 -20.41 27.85
CA GLU A 158 -20.16 -20.13 28.85
C GLU A 158 -19.26 -21.33 29.18
N ALA A 159 -19.56 -22.12 30.20
CA ALA A 159 -18.77 -23.28 30.57
C ALA A 159 -19.70 -24.40 30.97
N GLY A 160 -19.33 -25.64 30.68
CA GLY A 160 -20.29 -26.73 30.77
C GLY A 160 -20.21 -27.58 29.53
N ASP A 161 -20.97 -28.67 29.52
CA ASP A 161 -21.13 -29.49 28.33
C ASP A 161 -22.50 -29.13 27.74
N ASP A 162 -22.56 -28.04 26.99
CA ASP A 162 -23.80 -27.34 26.67
C ASP A 162 -24.46 -27.88 25.40
N VAL A 163 -25.77 -27.65 25.27
CA VAL A 163 -26.52 -27.96 24.05
C VAL A 163 -27.19 -26.70 23.54
N ILE A 164 -26.83 -26.26 22.34
CA ILE A 164 -27.30 -25.00 21.77
C ILE A 164 -27.94 -25.28 20.41
N TYR A 165 -29.20 -24.87 20.26
CA TYR A 165 -29.94 -24.90 19.00
C TYR A 165 -30.22 -23.47 18.56
N GLY A 166 -29.72 -23.06 17.38
CA GLY A 166 -29.99 -21.75 16.79
C GLY A 166 -31.44 -21.66 16.32
N GLY A 167 -31.82 -22.53 15.38
CA GLY A 167 -33.18 -22.60 14.88
C GLY A 167 -33.25 -22.12 13.44
N GLY A 168 -33.95 -21.03 13.18
CA GLY A 168 -33.93 -20.37 11.88
C GLY A 168 -33.28 -18.99 11.97
N GLY A 169 -32.76 -18.50 10.86
CA GLY A 169 -32.02 -17.23 10.84
C GLY A 169 -30.52 -17.46 10.85
N ASN A 170 -29.76 -16.37 10.77
CA ASN A 170 -28.30 -16.43 10.79
C ASN A 170 -27.83 -16.26 12.24
N ASP A 171 -27.51 -17.36 12.90
CA ASP A 171 -27.31 -17.40 14.33
C ASP A 171 -25.84 -17.25 14.73
N HIS A 172 -25.62 -16.85 15.98
CA HIS A 172 -24.31 -16.83 16.63
C HIS A 172 -24.34 -17.73 17.86
N LEU A 173 -23.68 -18.89 17.76
CA LEU A 173 -23.68 -19.91 18.80
C LEU A 173 -22.26 -20.06 19.36
N ASN A 174 -22.07 -19.81 20.64
CA ASN A 174 -20.80 -20.03 21.33
C ASN A 174 -20.97 -21.09 22.40
N GLY A 175 -20.34 -22.25 22.22
CA GLY A 175 -20.36 -23.33 23.22
C GLY A 175 -19.60 -22.93 24.49
N GLY A 176 -18.48 -22.23 24.31
CA GLY A 176 -17.62 -21.84 25.41
C GLY A 176 -16.67 -22.97 25.81
N ALA A 177 -16.59 -23.28 27.11
CA ALA A 177 -15.65 -24.24 27.65
C ALA A 177 -16.32 -25.54 28.09
N GLY A 178 -16.09 -26.62 27.36
CA GLY A 178 -16.40 -27.99 27.76
C GLY A 178 -16.59 -28.85 26.52
N PHE A 179 -17.43 -29.88 26.60
CA PHE A 179 -17.84 -30.66 25.43
C PHE A 179 -19.25 -30.24 25.01
N ASP A 180 -19.36 -29.44 23.97
CA ASP A 180 -20.62 -28.80 23.59
C ASP A 180 -21.28 -29.46 22.37
N TYR A 181 -22.57 -29.18 22.19
CA TYR A 181 -23.37 -29.60 21.03
C TYR A 181 -24.01 -28.37 20.42
N LEU A 182 -23.51 -27.92 19.27
CA LEU A 182 -24.01 -26.74 18.57
C LEU A 182 -24.73 -27.17 17.30
N PHE A 183 -25.98 -26.74 17.15
CA PHE A 183 -26.80 -26.97 15.97
C PHE A 183 -27.28 -25.61 15.44
N GLY A 184 -26.75 -25.17 14.30
CA GLY A 184 -27.10 -23.90 13.65
C GLY A 184 -28.57 -23.90 13.23
N GLY A 185 -28.90 -24.66 12.19
CA GLY A 185 -30.27 -24.83 11.73
C GLY A 185 -30.46 -24.30 10.33
N ASP A 186 -31.49 -23.51 10.07
CA ASP A 186 -31.71 -22.87 8.77
C ASP A 186 -31.09 -21.47 8.75
N GLY A 187 -30.10 -21.21 7.90
CA GLY A 187 -29.47 -19.90 7.79
C GLY A 187 -27.96 -20.00 7.63
N ASN A 188 -27.26 -18.87 7.68
CA ASN A 188 -25.80 -18.84 7.64
C ASN A 188 -25.28 -18.60 9.06
N ASP A 189 -24.89 -19.67 9.74
CA ASP A 189 -24.62 -19.65 11.17
C ASP A 189 -23.14 -19.47 11.48
N ASN A 190 -22.85 -18.85 12.63
CA ASN A 190 -21.51 -18.74 13.19
C ASN A 190 -21.42 -19.60 14.45
N LEU A 191 -20.64 -20.67 14.38
CA LEU A 191 -20.53 -21.69 15.41
C LEU A 191 -19.12 -21.60 16.01
N ILE A 192 -19.03 -21.30 17.31
CA ILE A 192 -17.77 -21.09 18.02
C ILE A 192 -17.61 -22.18 19.07
N ASP A 193 -16.60 -23.03 18.87
CA ASP A 193 -16.27 -24.10 19.79
C ASP A 193 -14.87 -24.67 19.47
N ILE A 194 -14.22 -25.25 20.48
CA ILE A 194 -12.95 -25.97 20.38
C ILE A 194 -13.09 -27.46 20.75
N GLN A 195 -14.20 -27.89 21.36
CA GLN A 195 -14.42 -29.26 21.80
C GLN A 195 -15.92 -29.62 21.79
N GLY A 196 -16.31 -30.59 20.97
CA GLY A 196 -17.73 -30.95 20.92
C GLY A 196 -18.21 -31.51 19.59
N ILE A 197 -19.49 -31.31 19.33
CA ILE A 197 -20.16 -31.65 18.08
C ILE A 197 -20.80 -30.37 17.53
N VAL A 198 -20.44 -30.02 16.31
CA VAL A 198 -20.99 -28.86 15.60
C VAL A 198 -21.71 -29.33 14.34
N ASP A 199 -22.93 -28.86 14.12
CA ASP A 199 -23.68 -29.07 12.87
C ASP A 199 -24.23 -27.72 12.41
N GLY A 200 -23.77 -27.20 11.27
CA GLY A 200 -24.24 -25.92 10.76
C GLY A 200 -25.68 -25.97 10.26
N GLY A 201 -26.09 -27.10 9.69
CA GLY A 201 -27.45 -27.28 9.17
C GLY A 201 -27.56 -26.89 7.70
N ALA A 202 -28.43 -25.95 7.37
CA ALA A 202 -28.80 -25.58 6.03
C ALA A 202 -28.45 -24.12 5.76
N GLY A 203 -27.42 -23.90 4.95
CA GLY A 203 -27.03 -22.59 4.47
C GLY A 203 -25.55 -22.58 4.20
N SER A 204 -24.88 -21.50 4.55
CA SER A 204 -23.44 -21.35 4.42
C SER A 204 -22.86 -21.05 5.80
N ASP A 205 -22.40 -22.10 6.47
CA ASP A 205 -22.11 -22.05 7.89
C ASP A 205 -20.61 -21.91 8.16
N THR A 206 -20.30 -21.20 9.25
CA THR A 206 -18.93 -20.90 9.67
C THR A 206 -18.61 -21.59 10.99
N LEU A 207 -17.59 -22.44 11.00
CA LEU A 207 -16.97 -22.93 12.24
C LEU A 207 -15.76 -22.08 12.58
N LYS A 208 -15.77 -21.51 13.79
CA LYS A 208 -14.64 -20.79 14.37
C LYS A 208 -14.07 -21.56 15.56
N ALA A 209 -12.79 -21.89 15.49
CA ALA A 209 -12.09 -22.59 16.57
C ALA A 209 -10.68 -22.03 16.77
N ASP A 210 -10.39 -21.59 17.98
CA ASP A 210 -9.08 -21.02 18.35
C ASP A 210 -8.32 -21.96 19.30
N TYR A 211 -7.31 -22.63 18.75
CA TYR A 211 -6.43 -23.54 19.49
C TYR A 211 -5.10 -22.90 19.88
N SER A 212 -4.94 -21.57 19.79
CA SER A 212 -3.69 -20.88 20.11
C SER A 212 -3.19 -21.13 21.53
N LEU A 213 -4.11 -21.30 22.48
CA LEU A 213 -3.82 -21.63 23.89
C LEU A 213 -3.81 -23.14 24.18
N PHE A 214 -4.12 -23.97 23.18
CA PHE A 214 -4.21 -25.42 23.35
C PHE A 214 -2.83 -26.08 23.36
N ASN A 215 -2.31 -26.29 24.57
CA ASN A 215 -0.96 -26.82 24.76
C ASN A 215 -0.95 -28.36 24.93
N ASN A 216 -1.07 -29.08 23.82
CA ASN A 216 -1.10 -30.56 23.81
C ASN A 216 0.27 -31.23 23.50
N GLY A 217 1.28 -30.45 23.12
CA GLY A 217 2.62 -30.94 22.78
C GLY A 217 2.80 -31.48 21.36
N VAL A 218 1.75 -31.49 20.53
CA VAL A 218 1.74 -32.17 19.22
C VAL A 218 1.07 -31.40 18.08
N GLY A 219 0.18 -30.44 18.38
CA GLY A 219 -0.59 -29.67 17.38
C GLY A 219 -2.01 -30.21 17.15
N ILE A 220 -2.71 -29.71 16.14
CA ILE A 220 -4.03 -30.16 15.68
C ILE A 220 -4.03 -30.58 14.21
N GLU A 221 -4.99 -31.42 13.84
CA GLU A 221 -5.25 -31.76 12.44
C GLU A 221 -6.76 -31.66 12.15
N VAL A 222 -7.11 -30.84 11.16
CA VAL A 222 -8.48 -30.72 10.62
C VAL A 222 -8.64 -31.69 9.44
N GLY A 223 -9.68 -32.52 9.45
CA GLY A 223 -10.02 -33.39 8.33
C GLY A 223 -9.21 -34.70 8.23
N TYR A 224 -8.68 -35.24 9.34
CA TYR A 224 -7.82 -36.43 9.34
C TYR A 224 -8.50 -37.63 8.65
N ASN A 225 -7.81 -38.27 7.70
CA ASN A 225 -8.33 -39.38 6.87
C ASN A 225 -9.66 -39.09 6.14
N GLY A 226 -10.00 -37.82 5.92
CA GLY A 226 -11.26 -37.42 5.29
C GLY A 226 -12.48 -37.52 6.21
N GLU A 227 -12.27 -37.62 7.53
CA GLU A 227 -13.34 -37.50 8.53
C GLU A 227 -13.58 -36.01 8.83
N ASN A 228 -14.84 -35.59 8.96
CA ASN A 228 -15.19 -34.22 9.32
C ASN A 228 -14.99 -33.98 10.83
N ALA A 229 -13.73 -33.90 11.25
CA ALA A 229 -13.36 -33.69 12.64
C ALA A 229 -11.98 -33.04 12.77
N ILE A 230 -11.78 -32.41 13.93
CA ILE A 230 -10.52 -31.83 14.39
C ILE A 230 -9.93 -32.75 15.46
N TYR A 231 -8.68 -33.14 15.28
CA TYR A 231 -7.97 -34.08 16.15
C TYR A 231 -6.81 -33.37 16.85
N SER A 232 -6.44 -33.84 18.03
CA SER A 232 -5.07 -33.64 18.52
C SER A 232 -4.11 -34.37 17.56
N ASN A 233 -3.17 -33.62 16.99
CA ASN A 233 -2.34 -34.08 15.89
C ASN A 233 -1.50 -35.31 16.28
N TYR A 234 -1.34 -36.22 15.34
CA TYR A 234 -0.49 -37.39 15.48
C TYR A 234 0.94 -37.05 15.08
N ASN A 235 1.83 -36.88 16.07
CA ASN A 235 3.28 -36.71 15.99
C ASN A 235 3.88 -36.81 14.56
N ILE A 236 3.85 -35.72 13.78
CA ILE A 236 4.46 -35.66 12.45
C ILE A 236 5.97 -35.48 12.63
N ASN A 237 6.66 -36.57 12.97
CA ASN A 237 8.09 -36.63 12.71
C ASN A 237 8.27 -37.12 11.26
N PRO A 238 8.82 -36.31 10.34
CA PRO A 238 9.07 -36.73 8.95
C PRO A 238 10.01 -37.96 8.85
N ASN A 239 10.63 -38.38 9.97
CA ASN A 239 11.51 -39.55 10.08
C ASN A 239 10.85 -40.82 10.67
N GLY A 240 9.52 -40.90 10.78
CA GLY A 240 8.83 -42.18 11.00
C GLY A 240 9.05 -42.87 12.36
N LEU A 241 9.31 -42.11 13.43
CA LEU A 241 9.28 -42.64 14.80
C LEU A 241 7.92 -42.34 15.44
N ASN A 242 7.02 -43.33 15.41
CA ASN A 242 5.76 -43.35 16.15
C ASN A 242 6.00 -42.95 17.62
N SER A 243 5.43 -41.83 18.07
CA SER A 243 5.16 -41.67 19.50
C SER A 243 3.80 -42.29 19.80
N SER A 244 3.69 -42.88 20.98
CA SER A 244 2.55 -43.68 21.41
C SER A 244 1.35 -42.85 21.89
N ILE A 245 1.18 -41.61 21.41
CA ILE A 245 0.03 -40.76 21.78
C ILE A 245 -1.04 -40.98 20.71
N PRO A 246 -2.19 -41.61 21.03
CA PRO A 246 -3.29 -41.72 20.09
C PRO A 246 -3.90 -40.34 19.84
N ALA A 247 -4.17 -40.02 18.57
CA ALA A 247 -4.97 -38.86 18.21
C ALA A 247 -6.34 -38.96 18.92
N SER A 248 -6.73 -37.91 19.62
CA SER A 248 -8.07 -37.77 20.21
C SER A 248 -8.87 -36.81 19.36
N VAL A 249 -10.12 -37.18 19.06
CA VAL A 249 -11.09 -36.23 18.49
C VAL A 249 -11.30 -35.12 19.52
N LEU A 250 -11.13 -33.87 19.10
CA LEU A 250 -11.46 -32.68 19.87
C LEU A 250 -12.88 -32.24 19.51
N LEU A 251 -13.15 -32.08 18.22
CA LEU A 251 -14.42 -31.58 17.71
C LEU A 251 -14.82 -32.35 16.44
N THR A 252 -16.09 -32.71 16.30
CA THR A 252 -16.65 -33.22 15.03
C THR A 252 -17.57 -32.18 14.43
N TYR A 253 -17.53 -32.02 13.11
CA TYR A 253 -18.36 -31.04 12.41
C TYR A 253 -19.14 -31.66 11.26
N SER A 254 -20.30 -31.08 10.92
CA SER A 254 -21.07 -31.38 9.71
C SER A 254 -21.73 -30.13 9.17
N ASN A 255 -21.99 -30.10 7.86
CA ASN A 255 -22.64 -28.97 7.18
C ASN A 255 -21.96 -27.63 7.53
N VAL A 256 -20.65 -27.57 7.33
CA VAL A 256 -19.84 -26.36 7.52
C VAL A 256 -19.05 -26.15 6.25
N GLU A 257 -19.20 -24.98 5.64
CA GLU A 257 -18.57 -24.62 4.38
C GLU A 257 -17.40 -23.66 4.57
N LYS A 258 -17.40 -22.88 5.66
CA LYS A 258 -16.36 -21.92 6.01
C LYS A 258 -15.69 -22.25 7.35
N PHE A 259 -14.38 -22.14 7.39
CA PHE A 259 -13.53 -22.42 8.54
C PHE A 259 -12.72 -21.18 8.93
N GLU A 260 -12.84 -20.77 10.19
CA GLU A 260 -11.99 -19.76 10.83
C GLU A 260 -11.19 -20.44 11.95
N ILE A 261 -10.04 -21.01 11.59
CA ILE A 261 -9.27 -21.88 12.48
C ILE A 261 -7.92 -21.26 12.79
N THR A 262 -7.65 -21.09 14.09
CA THR A 262 -6.30 -20.79 14.58
C THR A 262 -5.69 -22.04 15.18
N GLY A 263 -4.53 -22.41 14.67
CA GLY A 263 -3.71 -23.52 15.14
C GLY A 263 -3.06 -23.24 16.49
N THR A 264 -2.21 -24.17 16.89
CA THR A 264 -1.45 -24.16 18.12
C THR A 264 -0.08 -23.48 17.93
N GLN A 265 0.79 -23.62 18.93
CA GLN A 265 2.21 -23.26 18.80
C GLN A 265 3.07 -24.40 18.21
N TYR A 266 2.47 -25.55 17.92
CA TYR A 266 3.12 -26.75 17.39
C TYR A 266 2.81 -26.92 15.91
N ASN A 267 3.28 -28.01 15.31
CA ASN A 267 3.00 -28.27 13.90
C ASN A 267 1.54 -28.69 13.71
N ASP A 268 0.80 -27.92 12.94
CA ASP A 268 -0.61 -28.14 12.66
C ASP A 268 -0.85 -28.50 11.20
N ILE A 269 -1.94 -29.23 10.95
CA ILE A 269 -2.49 -29.42 9.60
C ILE A 269 -3.90 -28.85 9.58
N LEU A 270 -4.09 -27.75 8.87
CA LEU A 270 -5.37 -27.07 8.75
C LEU A 270 -5.93 -27.28 7.35
N ARG A 271 -7.22 -27.64 7.29
CA ARG A 271 -7.94 -27.86 6.04
C ARG A 271 -9.23 -27.03 6.07
N GLY A 272 -9.42 -26.21 5.05
CA GLY A 272 -10.61 -25.41 4.86
C GLY A 272 -11.69 -26.15 4.08
N GLY A 273 -12.72 -25.40 3.71
CA GLY A 273 -13.94 -25.85 3.06
C GLY A 273 -14.05 -25.36 1.62
N ALA A 274 -15.25 -24.94 1.25
CA ALA A 274 -15.61 -24.53 -0.12
C ALA A 274 -15.89 -23.03 -0.25
N ASN A 275 -15.83 -22.31 0.87
CA ASN A 275 -16.03 -20.87 0.98
C ASN A 275 -14.73 -20.21 1.46
N ASN A 276 -14.72 -18.88 1.45
CA ASN A 276 -13.58 -18.07 1.88
C ASN A 276 -13.17 -18.34 3.34
N ASP A 277 -12.14 -19.16 3.52
CA ASP A 277 -11.63 -19.61 4.81
C ASP A 277 -10.59 -18.66 5.39
N ILE A 278 -10.42 -18.73 6.71
CA ILE A 278 -9.32 -18.08 7.43
C ILE A 278 -8.58 -19.15 8.21
N LEU A 279 -7.40 -19.53 7.73
CA LEU A 279 -6.55 -20.53 8.38
C LEU A 279 -5.30 -19.86 8.90
N ASN A 280 -5.11 -19.88 10.21
CA ASN A 280 -3.91 -19.38 10.86
C ASN A 280 -3.13 -20.54 11.47
N GLY A 281 -1.96 -20.87 10.91
CA GLY A 281 -1.12 -21.95 11.40
C GLY A 281 -0.56 -21.70 12.80
N GLY A 282 -0.55 -20.46 13.29
CA GLY A 282 0.14 -20.10 14.53
C GLY A 282 1.66 -20.20 14.37
N SER A 283 2.34 -20.69 15.41
CA SER A 283 3.78 -20.97 15.34
C SER A 283 4.03 -22.39 14.84
N GLY A 284 5.29 -22.76 14.62
CA GLY A 284 5.64 -24.13 14.19
C GLY A 284 5.63 -24.31 12.67
N TYR A 285 5.92 -25.55 12.23
CA TYR A 285 5.93 -25.92 10.82
C TYR A 285 4.56 -26.47 10.42
N ASN A 286 3.73 -25.61 9.81
CA ASN A 286 2.31 -25.87 9.57
C ASN A 286 2.01 -26.21 8.12
N TYR A 287 0.94 -26.96 7.89
CA TYR A 287 0.44 -27.30 6.56
C TYR A 287 -1.00 -26.80 6.43
N LEU A 288 -1.22 -25.80 5.60
CA LEU A 288 -2.54 -25.22 5.36
C LEU A 288 -3.01 -25.58 3.94
N TYR A 289 -4.25 -26.06 3.85
CA TYR A 289 -4.93 -26.36 2.59
C TYR A 289 -6.33 -25.75 2.64
N SER A 290 -6.59 -24.59 2.04
CA SER A 290 -7.89 -23.93 2.21
C SER A 290 -9.00 -24.54 1.36
N GLY A 291 -8.76 -24.81 0.07
CA GLY A 291 -9.72 -25.56 -0.74
C GLY A 291 -10.32 -24.72 -1.84
N ALA A 292 -11.59 -24.35 -1.75
CA ALA A 292 -12.18 -23.41 -2.72
C ALA A 292 -12.67 -22.18 -1.99
N GLY A 293 -12.63 -21.02 -2.64
CA GLY A 293 -12.90 -19.75 -1.97
C GLY A 293 -11.78 -18.76 -2.26
N ASN A 294 -11.94 -17.53 -1.81
CA ASN A 294 -10.86 -16.56 -1.74
C ASN A 294 -10.35 -16.56 -0.29
N ASP A 295 -9.31 -17.33 -0.03
CA ASP A 295 -8.94 -17.73 1.32
C ASP A 295 -7.83 -16.84 1.90
N ASN A 296 -7.81 -16.71 3.23
CA ASN A 296 -6.76 -16.02 3.97
C ASN A 296 -5.92 -17.04 4.75
N LEU A 297 -4.67 -17.19 4.34
CA LEU A 297 -3.74 -18.20 4.85
C LEU A 297 -2.63 -17.49 5.61
N ILE A 298 -2.63 -17.60 6.94
CA ILE A 298 -1.65 -16.96 7.82
C ILE A 298 -0.63 -18.00 8.25
N ASN A 299 0.60 -17.90 7.73
CA ASN A 299 1.67 -18.84 8.08
C ASN A 299 3.07 -18.26 7.79
N ILE A 300 4.03 -18.59 8.65
CA ILE A 300 5.44 -18.17 8.52
C ILE A 300 6.40 -19.34 8.24
N GLN A 301 5.96 -20.59 8.45
CA GLN A 301 6.78 -21.78 8.19
C GLN A 301 5.94 -22.99 7.75
N GLY A 302 6.50 -23.80 6.83
CA GLY A 302 5.88 -25.04 6.36
C GLY A 302 5.30 -24.92 4.95
N PHE A 303 4.03 -25.26 4.77
CA PHE A 303 3.38 -25.36 3.47
C PHE A 303 2.01 -24.69 3.46
N VAL A 304 1.68 -24.00 2.36
CA VAL A 304 0.39 -23.36 2.11
C VAL A 304 -0.12 -23.72 0.71
N ASP A 305 -1.37 -24.12 0.60
CA ASP A 305 -2.06 -24.30 -0.68
C ASP A 305 -3.43 -23.61 -0.62
N GLY A 306 -3.60 -22.54 -1.43
CA GLY A 306 -4.87 -21.81 -1.49
C GLY A 306 -5.96 -22.57 -2.24
N GLY A 307 -5.57 -23.47 -3.13
CA GLY A 307 -6.53 -24.25 -3.90
C GLY A 307 -7.18 -23.43 -5.03
N ALA A 308 -8.48 -23.18 -4.96
CA ALA A 308 -9.27 -22.62 -6.04
C ALA A 308 -9.95 -21.31 -5.65
N GLY A 309 -9.44 -20.21 -6.20
CA GLY A 309 -10.04 -18.89 -6.11
C GLY A 309 -8.94 -17.86 -6.23
N SER A 310 -9.06 -16.77 -5.47
CA SER A 310 -8.02 -15.75 -5.33
C SER A 310 -7.55 -15.73 -3.88
N ASP A 311 -6.45 -16.42 -3.63
CA ASP A 311 -6.01 -16.75 -2.27
C ASP A 311 -4.89 -15.81 -1.80
N THR A 312 -4.96 -15.42 -0.53
CA THR A 312 -4.03 -14.50 0.11
C THR A 312 -3.14 -15.25 1.11
N LEU A 313 -1.83 -15.21 0.88
CA LEU A 313 -0.84 -15.61 1.88
C LEU A 313 -0.42 -14.40 2.72
N LYS A 314 -0.68 -14.47 4.01
CA LYS A 314 -0.17 -13.51 5.01
C LYS A 314 0.99 -14.10 5.80
N ALA A 315 2.13 -13.41 5.79
CA ALA A 315 3.32 -13.83 6.53
C ALA A 315 4.06 -12.62 7.13
N ASP A 316 4.22 -12.62 8.45
CA ASP A 316 4.92 -11.57 9.18
C ASP A 316 6.27 -12.09 9.70
N TYR A 317 7.35 -11.63 9.08
CA TYR A 317 8.73 -11.96 9.45
C TYR A 317 9.42 -10.85 10.27
N SER A 318 8.69 -9.85 10.77
CA SER A 318 9.27 -8.71 11.50
C SER A 318 10.06 -9.13 12.74
N GLN A 319 9.67 -10.25 13.36
CA GLN A 319 10.35 -10.83 14.53
C GLN A 319 11.41 -11.88 14.15
N PHE A 320 11.61 -12.14 12.86
CA PHE A 320 12.52 -13.17 12.36
C PHE A 320 13.97 -12.67 12.31
N ASN A 321 14.70 -12.90 13.40
CA ASN A 321 16.06 -12.43 13.57
C ASN A 321 17.11 -13.44 13.05
N ASN A 322 17.23 -13.57 11.72
CA ASN A 322 18.14 -14.52 11.06
C ASN A 322 19.51 -13.94 10.66
N GLY A 323 19.70 -12.62 10.76
CA GLY A 323 20.95 -11.92 10.44
C GLY A 323 21.16 -11.55 8.97
N VAL A 324 20.22 -11.86 8.06
CA VAL A 324 20.46 -11.85 6.60
C VAL A 324 19.22 -11.59 5.73
N GLY A 325 18.01 -11.58 6.29
CA GLY A 325 16.77 -11.31 5.56
C GLY A 325 16.12 -12.55 4.90
N ILE A 326 15.06 -12.32 4.13
CA ILE A 326 14.25 -13.28 3.40
C ILE A 326 14.19 -12.96 1.91
N GLU A 327 13.83 -13.96 1.11
CA GLU A 327 13.58 -13.79 -0.31
C GLU A 327 12.33 -14.56 -0.74
N VAL A 328 11.39 -13.85 -1.36
CA VAL A 328 10.15 -14.39 -1.93
C VAL A 328 10.39 -14.71 -3.41
N GLN A 329 10.00 -15.91 -3.84
CA GLN A 329 10.14 -16.38 -5.24
C GLN A 329 11.60 -16.55 -5.76
N TYR A 330 12.47 -17.22 -5.00
CA TYR A 330 13.85 -17.54 -5.44
C TYR A 330 13.87 -18.43 -6.70
N TYR A 331 14.40 -17.90 -7.81
CA TYR A 331 14.55 -18.62 -9.10
C TYR A 331 13.23 -19.21 -9.66
N GLY A 332 12.09 -18.54 -9.42
CA GLY A 332 10.79 -18.98 -9.93
C GLY A 332 10.21 -20.20 -9.22
N GLN A 333 10.69 -20.50 -8.01
CA GLN A 333 10.06 -21.45 -7.10
C GLN A 333 9.08 -20.72 -6.18
N ASN A 334 7.88 -21.28 -6.01
CA ASN A 334 6.86 -20.74 -5.12
C ASN A 334 7.21 -21.03 -3.65
N ALA A 335 8.16 -20.27 -3.12
CA ALA A 335 8.64 -20.40 -1.75
C ALA A 335 9.24 -19.10 -1.22
N ILE A 336 9.25 -18.99 0.10
CA ILE A 336 9.93 -17.95 0.88
C ILE A 336 11.15 -18.59 1.54
N TYR A 337 12.30 -17.96 1.34
CA TYR A 337 13.60 -18.43 1.78
C TYR A 337 14.17 -17.51 2.84
N SER A 338 14.97 -18.05 3.76
CA SER A 338 15.94 -17.25 4.50
C SER A 338 17.22 -17.14 3.68
N ASN A 339 17.78 -15.94 3.63
CA ASN A 339 19.06 -15.63 2.99
C ASN A 339 20.27 -16.20 3.78
N ASP A 340 20.03 -16.99 4.83
CA ASP A 340 21.07 -17.60 5.66
C ASP A 340 21.68 -18.83 4.98
N ASN A 341 22.94 -18.65 4.56
CA ASN A 341 23.78 -19.70 3.99
C ASN A 341 24.31 -20.71 5.04
N SER A 342 24.04 -20.51 6.33
CA SER A 342 24.67 -21.26 7.43
C SER A 342 23.82 -22.42 8.00
N ILE A 343 22.55 -22.56 7.59
CA ILE A 343 21.66 -23.62 8.06
C ILE A 343 21.48 -24.68 6.97
N LEU A 344 22.00 -25.89 7.18
CA LEU A 344 21.45 -27.13 6.60
C LEU A 344 21.52 -28.26 7.62
N PRO A 345 20.50 -29.12 7.65
CA PRO A 345 20.70 -30.44 7.05
C PRO A 345 19.54 -30.83 6.14
N GLY A 346 19.68 -30.60 4.83
CA GLY A 346 18.67 -31.02 3.86
C GLY A 346 18.82 -30.38 2.49
N SER A 347 20.01 -30.41 1.89
CA SER A 347 20.19 -29.95 0.51
C SER A 347 19.42 -30.86 -0.45
N PHE A 348 18.16 -30.52 -0.73
CA PHE A 348 17.58 -30.90 -2.01
C PHE A 348 18.19 -29.93 -3.03
N LEU A 349 19.08 -30.46 -3.89
CA LEU A 349 19.57 -29.79 -5.11
C LEU A 349 20.61 -28.64 -4.98
N GLY A 350 21.31 -28.50 -3.86
CA GLY A 350 22.54 -27.67 -3.82
C GLY A 350 22.31 -26.15 -3.82
N TYR A 351 21.15 -25.70 -3.32
CA TYR A 351 20.83 -24.29 -3.10
C TYR A 351 21.36 -23.81 -1.74
N ASN A 352 21.97 -22.62 -1.71
CA ASN A 352 22.44 -21.95 -0.49
C ASN A 352 21.33 -21.00 0.00
N ALA A 353 20.23 -21.53 0.50
CA ALA A 353 19.15 -20.80 1.18
C ALA A 353 18.24 -21.81 1.89
N SER A 354 17.76 -21.50 3.10
CA SER A 354 16.84 -22.37 3.85
C SER A 354 15.39 -22.01 3.53
N VAL A 355 14.62 -22.97 2.99
CA VAL A 355 13.19 -22.79 2.75
C VAL A 355 12.46 -22.64 4.08
N LEU A 356 11.76 -21.51 4.27
CA LEU A 356 10.90 -21.26 5.41
C LEU A 356 9.49 -21.78 5.12
N LEU A 357 8.95 -21.35 3.99
CA LEU A 357 7.58 -21.62 3.58
C LEU A 357 7.55 -21.94 2.09
N THR A 358 6.86 -23.02 1.71
CA THR A 358 6.50 -23.29 0.31
C THR A 358 5.01 -23.01 0.11
N TYR A 359 4.63 -22.50 -1.06
CA TYR A 359 3.22 -22.23 -1.35
C TYR A 359 2.81 -22.68 -2.76
N SER A 360 1.51 -22.91 -2.96
CA SER A 360 0.88 -23.15 -4.25
C SER A 360 -0.49 -22.50 -4.31
N ASN A 361 -0.95 -22.14 -5.51
CA ASN A 361 -2.26 -21.52 -5.74
C ASN A 361 -2.49 -20.34 -4.77
N VAL A 362 -1.56 -19.39 -4.81
CA VAL A 362 -1.62 -18.13 -4.05
C VAL A 362 -1.37 -17.03 -5.06
N GLU A 363 -2.32 -16.10 -5.17
CA GLU A 363 -2.29 -15.01 -6.13
C GLU A 363 -2.00 -13.67 -5.47
N LYS A 364 -2.25 -13.56 -4.16
CA LYS A 364 -2.04 -12.36 -3.36
C LYS A 364 -1.13 -12.62 -2.17
N PHE A 365 -0.27 -11.66 -1.87
CA PHE A 365 0.67 -11.64 -0.76
C PHE A 365 0.42 -10.44 0.15
N ASP A 366 0.44 -10.70 1.45
CA ASP A 366 0.49 -9.72 2.54
C ASP A 366 1.71 -10.08 3.39
N ILE A 367 2.87 -9.57 2.99
CA ILE A 367 4.16 -9.96 3.57
C ILE A 367 4.82 -8.77 4.24
N THR A 368 5.18 -8.94 5.50
CA THR A 368 6.12 -8.07 6.21
C THR A 368 7.46 -8.78 6.30
N GLY A 369 8.51 -8.09 5.86
CA GLY A 369 9.91 -8.48 5.91
C GLY A 369 10.47 -8.46 7.33
N THR A 370 11.79 -8.40 7.41
CA THR A 370 12.62 -8.52 8.60
C THR A 370 13.19 -7.15 8.98
N GLN A 371 14.31 -7.13 9.70
CA GLN A 371 15.11 -5.92 9.99
C GLN A 371 16.42 -5.91 9.18
N TYR A 372 16.50 -6.76 8.15
CA TYR A 372 17.64 -7.00 7.30
C TYR A 372 17.22 -6.92 5.84
N ALA A 373 18.18 -6.71 4.95
CA ALA A 373 17.94 -6.65 3.51
C ALA A 373 17.14 -7.85 2.98
N ASP A 374 15.93 -7.57 2.53
CA ASP A 374 14.93 -8.50 2.04
C ASP A 374 14.70 -8.35 0.54
N LYS A 375 14.16 -9.40 -0.06
CA LYS A 375 13.72 -9.42 -1.46
C LYS A 375 12.28 -9.87 -1.54
N LEU A 376 11.36 -8.93 -1.67
CA LEU A 376 9.94 -9.19 -1.67
C LEU A 376 9.38 -9.08 -3.09
N ARG A 377 8.57 -10.05 -3.49
CA ARG A 377 7.98 -10.15 -4.83
C ARG A 377 6.53 -10.57 -4.70
N GLY A 378 5.63 -9.73 -5.14
CA GLY A 378 4.21 -10.02 -5.20
C GLY A 378 3.83 -10.95 -6.36
N GLY A 379 2.52 -11.14 -6.51
CA GLY A 379 1.85 -12.01 -7.45
C GLY A 379 1.19 -11.23 -8.59
N ALA A 380 -0.04 -11.64 -8.93
CA ALA A 380 -0.78 -11.11 -10.07
C ALA A 380 -1.98 -10.24 -9.69
N ASN A 381 -2.21 -10.08 -8.38
CA ASN A 381 -3.30 -9.33 -7.78
C ASN A 381 -2.71 -8.32 -6.80
N ASN A 382 -3.52 -7.35 -6.38
CA ASN A 382 -3.14 -6.31 -5.43
C ASN A 382 -2.51 -6.85 -4.13
N ASP A 383 -1.20 -6.75 -4.04
CA ASP A 383 -0.34 -7.20 -2.95
C ASP A 383 -0.11 -6.10 -1.91
N ILE A 384 0.32 -6.51 -0.71
CA ILE A 384 0.78 -5.63 0.35
C ILE A 384 2.15 -6.15 0.78
N LEU A 385 3.21 -5.38 0.51
CA LEU A 385 4.58 -5.76 0.81
C LEU A 385 5.22 -4.66 1.65
N ASP A 386 5.76 -5.03 2.81
CA ASP A 386 6.48 -4.14 3.72
C ASP A 386 7.88 -4.71 3.95
N GLY A 387 8.94 -3.97 3.61
CA GLY A 387 10.33 -4.38 3.80
C GLY A 387 10.72 -4.48 5.28
N GLY A 388 10.13 -3.63 6.12
CA GLY A 388 10.46 -3.51 7.53
C GLY A 388 11.68 -2.63 7.74
N GLY A 389 12.86 -3.22 7.86
CA GLY A 389 14.09 -2.44 7.84
C GLY A 389 15.22 -3.21 7.21
N GLY A 390 16.31 -2.54 6.86
CA GLY A 390 17.31 -3.09 5.95
C GLY A 390 17.24 -2.38 4.61
N ASN A 391 18.08 -2.77 3.66
CA ASN A 391 18.02 -2.21 2.31
C ASN A 391 17.32 -3.24 1.43
N ASP A 392 16.06 -3.02 1.15
CA ASP A 392 15.15 -4.00 0.61
C ASP A 392 14.93 -3.82 -0.89
N GLU A 393 14.66 -4.92 -1.60
CA GLU A 393 14.25 -4.92 -3.01
C GLU A 393 12.81 -5.45 -3.06
N ILE A 394 11.86 -4.56 -3.32
CA ILE A 394 10.43 -4.86 -3.30
C ILE A 394 9.84 -4.68 -4.69
N SER A 395 9.14 -5.68 -5.21
CA SER A 395 8.42 -5.61 -6.48
C SER A 395 6.98 -6.05 -6.29
N GLY A 396 6.04 -5.17 -6.64
CA GLY A 396 4.60 -5.45 -6.54
C GLY A 396 4.18 -6.56 -7.49
N GLY A 397 4.42 -6.39 -8.78
CA GLY A 397 4.09 -7.38 -9.78
C GLY A 397 2.97 -6.87 -10.68
N VAL A 398 1.85 -7.57 -10.74
CA VAL A 398 0.67 -7.10 -11.48
C VAL A 398 -0.45 -6.82 -10.48
N GLY A 399 -1.16 -5.72 -10.70
CA GLY A 399 -2.27 -5.31 -9.84
C GLY A 399 -1.87 -4.09 -9.03
N ASN A 400 -2.85 -3.37 -8.49
CA ASN A 400 -2.56 -2.15 -7.73
C ASN A 400 -2.02 -2.52 -6.35
N ASP A 401 -0.70 -2.53 -6.23
CA ASP A 401 0.00 -3.00 -5.04
C ASP A 401 0.24 -1.87 -4.03
N ILE A 402 0.56 -2.25 -2.79
CA ILE A 402 0.99 -1.34 -1.73
C ILE A 402 2.39 -1.78 -1.30
N LEU A 403 3.39 -0.98 -1.63
CA LEU A 403 4.79 -1.22 -1.28
C LEU A 403 5.25 -0.21 -0.22
N ASN A 404 5.83 -0.71 0.87
CA ASN A 404 6.47 0.09 1.91
C ASN A 404 7.92 -0.37 2.08
N GLY A 405 8.90 0.50 1.84
CA GLY A 405 10.33 0.20 2.00
C GLY A 405 10.69 0.03 3.47
N GLY A 406 10.43 1.05 4.28
CA GLY A 406 10.65 1.02 5.72
C GLY A 406 11.94 1.75 6.10
N ASP A 407 12.73 1.18 7.01
CA ASP A 407 14.02 1.76 7.42
C ASP A 407 15.16 1.29 6.48
N GLY A 408 15.76 2.17 5.68
CA GLY A 408 16.95 1.83 4.91
C GLY A 408 16.99 2.48 3.54
N ASN A 409 17.85 1.99 2.66
CA ASN A 409 17.88 2.48 1.28
C ASN A 409 17.27 1.41 0.38
N ASP A 410 16.02 1.62 0.02
CA ASP A 410 15.18 0.60 -0.61
C ASP A 410 15.06 0.80 -2.12
N VAL A 411 14.77 -0.29 -2.81
CA VAL A 411 14.46 -0.32 -4.24
C VAL A 411 13.05 -0.85 -4.40
N LEU A 412 12.14 0.01 -4.86
CA LEU A 412 10.72 -0.29 -5.02
C LEU A 412 10.39 -0.32 -6.51
N ILE A 413 9.78 -1.40 -6.97
CA ILE A 413 9.55 -1.67 -8.40
C ILE A 413 8.05 -1.84 -8.63
N ASP A 414 7.44 -0.81 -9.23
CA ASP A 414 6.03 -0.83 -9.58
C ASP A 414 5.69 0.18 -10.69
N ILE A 415 4.52 0.00 -11.30
CA ILE A 415 3.97 0.89 -12.33
C ILE A 415 2.58 1.41 -11.97
N ASP A 416 1.91 0.83 -10.97
CA ASP A 416 0.64 1.28 -10.45
C ASP A 416 0.55 1.11 -8.92
N GLY A 417 -0.58 1.49 -8.31
CA GLY A 417 -0.76 1.37 -6.86
C GLY A 417 -0.09 2.48 -6.05
N ILE A 418 0.44 2.11 -4.88
CA ILE A 418 1.00 3.02 -3.87
C ILE A 418 2.39 2.54 -3.46
N VAL A 419 3.37 3.43 -3.52
CA VAL A 419 4.75 3.18 -3.11
C VAL A 419 5.18 4.19 -2.04
N ASP A 420 5.67 3.72 -0.91
CA ASP A 420 6.30 4.54 0.12
C ASP A 420 7.73 4.05 0.37
N GLY A 421 8.73 4.90 0.19
CA GLY A 421 10.13 4.53 0.45
C GLY A 421 10.46 4.42 1.93
N GLY A 422 9.88 5.29 2.76
CA GLY A 422 10.15 5.32 4.19
C GLY A 422 11.36 6.18 4.56
N GLU A 423 12.23 5.68 5.42
CA GLU A 423 13.39 6.39 5.96
C GLU A 423 14.68 5.95 5.26
N GLY A 424 15.22 6.79 4.39
CA GLY A 424 16.59 6.66 3.91
C GLY A 424 16.81 7.33 2.57
N ILE A 425 17.36 6.60 1.61
CA ILE A 425 17.50 7.07 0.23
C ILE A 425 16.93 5.98 -0.66
N ASP A 426 15.73 6.24 -1.14
CA ASP A 426 14.90 5.21 -1.76
C ASP A 426 14.78 5.43 -3.26
N THR A 427 14.85 4.33 -4.00
CA THR A 427 14.81 4.30 -5.47
C THR A 427 13.50 3.70 -5.95
N LEU A 428 12.72 4.47 -6.71
CA LEU A 428 11.57 3.95 -7.45
C LEU A 428 12.00 3.53 -8.86
N ILE A 429 11.69 2.29 -9.25
CA ILE A 429 11.83 1.78 -10.62
C ILE A 429 10.44 1.60 -11.22
N ALA A 430 10.14 2.35 -12.29
CA ALA A 430 8.88 2.25 -13.01
C ALA A 430 9.11 2.18 -14.53
N ASP A 431 8.61 1.13 -15.18
CA ASP A 431 8.78 0.89 -16.62
C ASP A 431 7.42 0.93 -17.35
N TYR A 432 7.13 2.07 -17.96
CA TYR A 432 5.91 2.28 -18.75
C TYR A 432 6.09 1.92 -20.24
N SER A 433 7.18 1.25 -20.64
CA SER A 433 7.45 0.96 -22.05
C SER A 433 6.40 0.08 -22.72
N GLN A 434 5.64 -0.70 -21.94
CA GLN A 434 4.52 -1.52 -22.42
C GLN A 434 3.14 -0.85 -22.24
N PHE A 435 3.11 0.36 -21.66
CA PHE A 435 1.88 1.09 -21.40
C PHE A 435 1.37 1.77 -22.68
N ASN A 436 0.18 1.37 -23.13
CA ASN A 436 -0.35 1.74 -24.44
C ASN A 436 -1.79 2.26 -24.34
N ASN A 437 -1.94 3.48 -23.81
CA ASN A 437 -3.24 4.11 -23.55
C ASN A 437 -3.51 5.37 -24.42
N ASP A 438 -2.85 5.48 -25.57
CA ASP A 438 -2.93 6.64 -26.49
C ASP A 438 -2.35 7.96 -25.95
N ALA A 439 -1.60 7.96 -24.84
CA ALA A 439 -0.84 9.11 -24.37
C ALA A 439 0.42 8.71 -23.57
N GLY A 440 1.33 9.66 -23.38
CA GLY A 440 2.50 9.48 -22.53
C GLY A 440 2.21 9.64 -21.03
N VAL A 441 3.25 9.60 -20.23
CA VAL A 441 3.25 9.81 -18.78
C VAL A 441 3.93 11.12 -18.40
N TYR A 442 3.64 11.62 -17.21
CA TYR A 442 4.37 12.71 -16.60
C TYR A 442 4.57 12.53 -15.10
N PHE A 443 5.73 12.97 -14.58
CA PHE A 443 6.02 13.04 -13.14
C PHE A 443 7.05 14.15 -12.85
N GLY A 444 7.15 14.59 -11.59
CA GLY A 444 8.09 15.65 -11.17
C GLY A 444 7.76 17.06 -11.69
N VAL A 445 6.66 17.21 -12.43
CA VAL A 445 6.21 18.47 -13.03
C VAL A 445 4.85 18.91 -12.49
N PHE A 446 4.51 20.18 -12.68
CA PHE A 446 3.23 20.78 -12.25
C PHE A 446 2.93 20.72 -10.74
N SER A 447 3.94 20.43 -9.90
CA SER A 447 3.79 20.29 -8.44
C SER A 447 2.73 19.24 -8.05
N ARG A 448 2.69 18.13 -8.79
CA ARG A 448 1.86 16.96 -8.48
C ARG A 448 2.76 15.81 -8.03
N GLU A 449 2.38 15.17 -6.93
CA GLU A 449 2.99 13.92 -6.47
C GLU A 449 2.42 12.74 -7.28
N GLY A 450 3.21 11.68 -7.47
CA GLY A 450 2.86 10.52 -8.27
C GLY A 450 3.26 10.61 -9.75
N ILE A 451 3.11 9.48 -10.46
CA ILE A 451 3.23 9.36 -11.92
C ILE A 451 1.84 9.36 -12.52
N HIS A 452 1.61 10.18 -13.55
CA HIS A 452 0.29 10.46 -14.10
C HIS A 452 0.24 10.18 -15.60
N SER A 453 -0.94 9.84 -16.09
CA SER A 453 -1.23 9.77 -17.53
C SER A 453 -1.44 11.16 -18.11
N LEU A 454 -0.79 11.48 -19.24
CA LEU A 454 -1.09 12.67 -20.03
C LEU A 454 -2.50 12.63 -20.64
N LEU A 455 -3.10 11.43 -20.76
CA LEU A 455 -4.52 11.27 -21.05
C LEU A 455 -5.33 11.47 -19.77
N GLY A 456 -6.05 12.58 -19.66
CA GLY A 456 -7.00 12.83 -18.56
C GLY A 456 -6.37 13.29 -17.25
N GLY A 457 -5.07 13.11 -17.04
CA GLY A 457 -4.37 13.52 -15.82
C GLY A 457 -4.64 12.62 -14.62
N GLU A 458 -5.01 11.36 -14.87
CA GLU A 458 -5.24 10.33 -13.84
C GLU A 458 -3.90 9.88 -13.23
N VAL A 459 -3.91 9.59 -11.93
CA VAL A 459 -2.76 8.99 -11.23
C VAL A 459 -2.63 7.54 -11.66
N LEU A 460 -1.44 7.16 -12.13
CA LEU A 460 -1.08 5.77 -12.42
C LEU A 460 -0.46 5.13 -11.18
N LEU A 461 0.53 5.81 -10.60
CA LEU A 461 1.26 5.39 -9.41
C LEU A 461 1.34 6.55 -8.41
N ASP A 462 0.95 6.33 -7.17
CA ASP A 462 1.20 7.27 -6.07
C ASP A 462 2.53 6.92 -5.39
N TYR A 463 3.36 7.92 -5.11
CA TYR A 463 4.63 7.69 -4.41
C TYR A 463 4.91 8.73 -3.33
N THR A 464 5.48 8.29 -2.22
CA THR A 464 5.99 9.13 -1.12
C THR A 464 7.38 8.69 -0.68
N ASN A 465 8.15 9.61 -0.12
CA ASN A 465 9.51 9.34 0.39
C ASN A 465 10.39 8.62 -0.63
N ILE A 466 10.40 9.09 -1.88
CA ILE A 466 11.29 8.60 -2.95
C ILE A 466 12.26 9.72 -3.30
N GLU A 467 13.55 9.44 -3.23
CA GLU A 467 14.60 10.40 -3.55
C GLU A 467 15.33 10.10 -4.86
N GLN A 468 15.19 8.90 -5.44
CA GLN A 468 15.81 8.54 -6.72
C GLN A 468 14.80 7.85 -7.65
N PHE A 469 14.89 8.18 -8.93
CA PHE A 469 13.99 7.69 -9.97
C PHE A 469 14.75 6.94 -11.06
N HIS A 470 14.30 5.72 -11.34
CA HIS A 470 14.63 4.98 -12.54
C HIS A 470 13.33 4.76 -13.33
N VAL A 471 13.03 5.69 -14.23
CA VAL A 471 11.75 5.71 -14.95
C VAL A 471 11.98 5.56 -16.44
N THR A 472 11.30 4.59 -17.04
CA THR A 472 11.17 4.48 -18.49
C THR A 472 9.75 4.90 -18.89
N GLY A 473 9.65 5.83 -19.82
CA GLY A 473 8.41 6.33 -20.41
C GLY A 473 7.76 5.33 -21.36
N THR A 474 6.86 5.85 -22.18
CA THR A 474 5.98 5.11 -23.06
C THR A 474 6.51 5.07 -24.50
N GLN A 475 5.61 4.80 -25.45
CA GLN A 475 5.84 4.96 -26.89
C GLN A 475 5.26 6.28 -27.44
N TYR A 476 4.84 7.18 -26.56
CA TYR A 476 4.26 8.48 -26.85
C TYR A 476 5.08 9.57 -26.17
N GLY A 477 4.91 10.82 -26.60
CA GLY A 477 5.61 11.95 -25.97
C GLY A 477 5.34 12.06 -24.46
N ASP A 478 6.41 11.91 -23.67
CA ASP A 478 6.43 11.91 -22.22
C ASP A 478 6.99 13.23 -21.64
N LEU A 479 6.72 13.49 -20.36
CA LEU A 479 7.29 14.63 -19.62
C LEU A 479 7.84 14.17 -18.27
N LEU A 480 9.14 13.88 -18.23
CA LEU A 480 9.84 13.31 -17.08
C LEU A 480 10.71 14.38 -16.42
N ALA A 481 10.61 14.53 -15.10
CA ALA A 481 11.48 15.41 -14.33
C ALA A 481 11.98 14.69 -13.09
N GLY A 482 13.30 14.56 -12.98
CA GLY A 482 13.98 13.95 -11.84
C GLY A 482 13.96 14.83 -10.59
N SER A 483 14.73 14.36 -9.63
CA SER A 483 14.87 14.80 -8.27
C SER A 483 16.09 15.72 -8.10
N ASP A 484 16.51 15.92 -6.84
CA ASP A 484 17.78 16.56 -6.50
C ASP A 484 18.94 15.54 -6.34
N ARG A 485 18.71 14.27 -6.70
CA ARG A 485 19.70 13.18 -6.68
C ARG A 485 19.87 12.57 -8.07
N ASN A 486 20.85 11.68 -8.17
CA ASN A 486 21.18 10.99 -9.41
C ASN A 486 20.01 10.10 -9.87
N ASP A 487 19.45 10.45 -11.02
CA ASP A 487 18.31 9.76 -11.64
C ASP A 487 18.69 9.07 -12.96
N ILE A 488 17.86 8.11 -13.36
CA ILE A 488 17.95 7.41 -14.66
C ILE A 488 16.59 7.55 -15.35
N LEU A 489 16.52 8.43 -16.34
CA LEU A 489 15.27 8.75 -17.04
C LEU A 489 15.41 8.37 -18.51
N ASN A 490 14.45 7.60 -19.02
CA ASN A 490 14.39 7.20 -20.42
C ASN A 490 13.02 7.56 -21.00
N GLY A 491 12.96 8.40 -22.02
CA GLY A 491 11.72 8.80 -22.69
C GLY A 491 11.06 7.62 -23.40
N GLY A 492 11.85 6.86 -24.17
CA GLY A 492 11.37 5.68 -24.86
C GLY A 492 11.16 5.98 -26.34
N ALA A 493 9.92 5.96 -26.82
CA ALA A 493 9.63 6.47 -28.16
C ALA A 493 8.61 7.60 -28.05
N GLY A 494 8.62 8.53 -28.99
CA GLY A 494 7.83 9.75 -28.88
C GLY A 494 8.73 10.97 -28.88
N ASN A 495 8.13 12.15 -28.76
CA ASN A 495 8.90 13.37 -28.62
C ASN A 495 8.84 13.77 -27.16
N ASP A 496 9.91 13.51 -26.43
CA ASP A 496 9.92 13.51 -24.98
C ASP A 496 10.55 14.78 -24.41
N GLY A 497 10.04 15.23 -23.27
CA GLY A 497 10.63 16.27 -22.45
C GLY A 497 11.23 15.66 -21.19
N ILE A 498 12.55 15.69 -21.04
CA ILE A 498 13.25 15.06 -19.91
C ILE A 498 14.10 16.11 -19.21
N GLY A 499 13.91 16.28 -17.90
CA GLY A 499 14.78 17.08 -17.05
C GLY A 499 15.42 16.24 -15.96
N GLY A 500 16.75 16.26 -15.84
CA GLY A 500 17.46 15.51 -14.78
C GLY A 500 17.18 16.07 -13.38
N GLY A 501 17.18 17.39 -13.27
CA GLY A 501 17.04 18.06 -11.98
C GLY A 501 18.43 18.47 -11.48
N ALA A 502 18.76 18.15 -10.24
CA ALA A 502 20.12 18.30 -9.73
C ALA A 502 20.70 16.92 -9.44
N GLY A 503 22.00 16.75 -9.63
CA GLY A 503 22.64 15.46 -9.43
C GLY A 503 23.29 14.96 -10.71
N TYR A 504 24.02 13.85 -10.60
CA TYR A 504 24.63 13.24 -11.78
C TYR A 504 23.64 12.29 -12.44
N ASP A 505 22.91 12.81 -13.42
CA ASP A 505 21.79 12.09 -14.04
C ASP A 505 22.19 11.35 -15.32
N TYR A 506 21.37 10.37 -15.69
CA TYR A 506 21.43 9.65 -16.96
C TYR A 506 20.12 9.85 -17.70
N LEU A 507 20.14 10.69 -18.73
CA LEU A 507 18.96 11.02 -19.53
C LEU A 507 19.07 10.37 -20.92
N PHE A 508 18.06 9.60 -21.30
CA PHE A 508 17.95 8.98 -22.61
C PHE A 508 16.66 9.47 -23.28
N GLY A 509 16.76 10.13 -24.43
CA GLY A 509 15.60 10.58 -25.21
C GLY A 509 14.90 9.37 -25.82
N GLY A 510 15.55 8.73 -26.79
CA GLY A 510 15.08 7.49 -27.39
C GLY A 510 14.72 7.70 -28.85
N ASP A 511 13.60 7.18 -29.32
CA ASP A 511 13.14 7.38 -30.70
C ASP A 511 12.21 8.61 -30.79
N GLY A 512 12.59 9.66 -31.52
CA GLY A 512 11.76 10.83 -31.78
C GLY A 512 12.55 12.12 -31.61
N ASP A 513 11.87 13.28 -31.68
CA ASP A 513 12.55 14.57 -31.50
C ASP A 513 12.46 15.00 -30.02
N ASP A 514 13.53 14.80 -29.26
CA ASP A 514 13.51 14.93 -27.80
C ASP A 514 14.08 16.26 -27.31
N THR A 515 13.69 16.64 -26.09
CA THR A 515 14.20 17.80 -25.37
C THR A 515 14.70 17.38 -24.01
N LEU A 516 16.01 17.44 -23.82
CA LEU A 516 16.70 17.04 -22.60
C LEU A 516 17.24 18.28 -21.88
N VAL A 517 17.04 18.36 -20.57
CA VAL A 517 17.41 19.51 -19.73
C VAL A 517 18.31 19.04 -18.61
N ASP A 518 19.58 19.44 -18.66
CA ASP A 518 20.56 19.09 -17.65
C ASP A 518 21.76 20.05 -17.70
N ILE A 519 22.53 20.12 -16.62
CA ILE A 519 23.78 20.86 -16.52
C ILE A 519 24.97 19.96 -16.16
N ASP A 520 24.73 18.74 -15.71
CA ASP A 520 25.74 17.73 -15.44
C ASP A 520 25.32 16.34 -15.95
N GLY A 521 26.00 15.28 -15.51
CA GLY A 521 25.61 13.92 -15.88
C GLY A 521 25.91 13.50 -17.33
N ASN A 522 25.08 12.59 -17.82
CA ASN A 522 25.12 11.99 -19.15
C ASN A 522 23.77 12.17 -19.84
N VAL A 523 23.81 12.74 -21.05
CA VAL A 523 22.63 12.93 -21.89
C VAL A 523 22.83 12.23 -23.24
N ASP A 524 21.87 11.42 -23.65
CA ASP A 524 21.83 10.80 -24.96
C ASP A 524 20.48 11.07 -25.63
N GLY A 525 20.46 11.83 -26.73
CA GLY A 525 19.21 12.14 -27.43
C GLY A 525 18.60 10.93 -28.13
N GLY A 526 19.43 10.03 -28.65
CA GLY A 526 18.97 8.84 -29.36
C GLY A 526 18.76 9.07 -30.85
N ALA A 527 17.57 8.76 -31.36
CA ALA A 527 17.23 8.76 -32.77
C ALA A 527 16.18 9.82 -33.08
N GLY A 528 16.62 10.95 -33.62
CA GLY A 528 15.74 11.96 -34.17
C GLY A 528 16.49 13.28 -34.36
N THR A 529 15.84 14.39 -34.04
CA THR A 529 16.48 15.70 -33.97
C THR A 529 16.38 16.27 -32.56
N ASP A 530 17.42 16.02 -31.76
CA ASP A 530 17.34 16.14 -30.31
C ASP A 530 17.92 17.46 -29.81
N THR A 531 17.31 18.00 -28.75
CA THR A 531 17.68 19.30 -28.17
C THR A 531 18.21 19.14 -26.75
N LEU A 532 19.47 19.52 -26.49
CA LEU A 532 19.99 19.69 -25.13
C LEU A 532 19.83 21.15 -24.68
N LYS A 533 19.15 21.36 -23.57
CA LYS A 533 19.08 22.66 -22.87
C LYS A 533 19.93 22.62 -21.62
N ALA A 534 20.93 23.48 -21.53
CA ALA A 534 21.78 23.61 -20.34
C ALA A 534 21.99 25.08 -19.98
N ASN A 535 21.74 25.41 -18.71
CA ASN A 535 21.85 26.78 -18.22
C ASN A 535 22.90 26.90 -17.10
N TYR A 536 24.09 27.37 -17.47
CA TYR A 536 25.21 27.56 -16.56
C TYR A 536 25.27 28.98 -15.98
N SER A 537 24.23 29.81 -16.12
CA SER A 537 24.26 31.20 -15.63
C SER A 537 24.47 31.33 -14.12
N GLN A 538 24.11 30.30 -13.36
CA GLN A 538 24.35 30.23 -11.91
C GLN A 538 25.66 29.53 -11.54
N PHE A 539 26.35 28.92 -12.50
CA PHE A 539 27.60 28.22 -12.29
C PHE A 539 28.75 29.22 -12.09
N ASN A 540 29.30 29.25 -10.88
CA ASN A 540 30.23 30.30 -10.45
C ASN A 540 31.50 29.72 -9.81
N ASN A 541 32.37 29.14 -10.64
CA ASN A 541 33.63 28.53 -10.19
C ASN A 541 34.88 29.36 -10.51
N GLY A 542 34.72 30.62 -10.95
CA GLY A 542 35.82 31.50 -11.34
C GLY A 542 36.27 31.37 -12.80
N PHE A 543 35.70 30.44 -13.57
CA PHE A 543 36.06 30.16 -14.96
C PHE A 543 34.81 29.94 -15.82
N GLY A 544 34.96 30.14 -17.13
CA GLY A 544 33.89 29.83 -18.08
C GLY A 544 33.80 28.35 -18.45
N ILE A 545 32.91 28.00 -19.36
CA ILE A 545 32.71 26.67 -19.93
C ILE A 545 33.19 26.59 -21.39
N GLU A 546 33.43 25.38 -21.86
CA GLU A 546 33.74 25.06 -23.25
C GLU A 546 32.88 23.87 -23.70
N VAL A 547 32.08 24.07 -24.76
CA VAL A 547 31.31 23.00 -25.42
C VAL A 547 32.14 22.40 -26.55
N GLY A 548 32.25 21.07 -26.59
CA GLY A 548 33.01 20.36 -27.64
C GLY A 548 34.53 20.33 -27.41
N TYR A 549 34.99 20.34 -26.16
CA TYR A 549 36.41 20.41 -25.80
C TYR A 549 37.23 19.29 -26.46
N ASN A 550 38.35 19.64 -27.11
CA ASN A 550 39.21 18.72 -27.89
C ASN A 550 38.49 17.90 -28.99
N GLY A 551 37.29 18.30 -29.41
CA GLY A 551 36.48 17.55 -30.37
C GLY A 551 35.75 16.35 -29.77
N GLU A 552 35.67 16.26 -28.44
CA GLU A 552 34.83 15.30 -27.72
C GLU A 552 33.46 15.91 -27.44
N ASN A 553 32.43 15.07 -27.33
CA ASN A 553 31.06 15.50 -27.05
C ASN A 553 30.87 15.74 -25.54
N LEU A 554 31.49 16.82 -25.03
CA LEU A 554 31.52 17.18 -23.62
C LEU A 554 31.27 18.67 -23.43
N ILE A 555 30.60 19.02 -22.34
CA ILE A 555 30.63 20.36 -21.76
C ILE A 555 31.61 20.35 -20.60
N TYR A 556 32.58 21.25 -20.64
CA TYR A 556 33.76 21.21 -19.79
C TYR A 556 33.98 22.57 -19.12
N SER A 557 34.46 22.59 -17.88
CA SER A 557 34.80 23.85 -17.20
C SER A 557 36.27 24.24 -17.38
N ASN A 558 36.51 25.49 -17.81
CA ASN A 558 37.81 26.06 -18.15
C ASN A 558 38.71 26.38 -16.94
N ILE A 559 38.90 25.45 -16.01
CA ILE A 559 39.86 25.62 -14.91
C ILE A 559 41.29 25.55 -15.48
N LEU A 560 42.02 26.67 -15.42
CA LEU A 560 43.44 26.74 -15.83
C LEU A 560 44.32 26.02 -14.80
N GLY A 561 44.67 24.76 -15.08
CA GLY A 561 45.46 23.98 -14.12
C GLY A 561 46.12 22.67 -14.55
N SER A 562 46.14 22.25 -15.81
CA SER A 562 47.02 21.14 -16.21
C SER A 562 47.33 21.13 -17.71
N SER A 563 48.47 21.71 -18.06
CA SER A 563 49.21 21.23 -19.22
C SER A 563 49.74 19.82 -18.91
N GLY A 564 48.96 18.80 -19.27
CA GLY A 564 49.39 17.41 -19.32
C GLY A 564 48.85 16.53 -18.20
N SER A 565 47.70 15.89 -18.44
CA SER A 565 47.48 14.54 -17.96
C SER A 565 46.77 13.74 -19.04
N THR A 566 47.47 12.73 -19.53
CA THR A 566 46.99 11.70 -20.45
C THR A 566 46.07 10.73 -19.73
N ASP A 567 45.00 10.34 -20.41
CA ASP A 567 44.26 9.07 -20.26
C ASP A 567 43.79 8.66 -18.85
N LEU A 568 42.46 8.70 -18.67
CA LEU A 568 41.76 7.48 -18.24
C LEU A 568 40.77 7.09 -19.35
N ASN A 569 41.20 6.05 -20.07
CA ASN A 569 40.53 5.36 -21.17
C ASN A 569 39.17 4.79 -20.73
N PRO A 570 38.08 4.99 -21.49
CA PRO A 570 36.77 4.40 -21.20
C PRO A 570 36.74 2.93 -21.63
N SER A 571 36.78 2.05 -20.66
CA SER A 571 36.37 0.65 -20.83
C SER A 571 35.27 0.35 -19.82
N TYR A 572 34.23 -0.35 -20.30
CA TYR A 572 32.89 -0.56 -19.74
C TYR A 572 31.95 0.62 -20.04
N ILE A 573 30.81 0.47 -20.73
CA ILE A 573 29.85 -0.64 -20.70
C ILE A 573 29.37 -0.96 -22.12
N ASN A 574 29.50 -2.24 -22.49
CA ASN A 574 28.82 -2.82 -23.64
C ASN A 574 27.44 -3.28 -23.12
N ALA A 575 26.37 -2.74 -23.67
CA ALA A 575 25.00 -3.15 -23.38
C ALA A 575 24.82 -4.62 -23.77
N SER A 576 24.78 -5.51 -22.78
CA SER A 576 24.20 -6.86 -22.79
C SER A 576 24.74 -7.70 -21.62
N ASN A 577 24.30 -7.39 -20.40
CA ASN A 577 24.02 -8.44 -19.43
C ASN A 577 23.16 -7.89 -18.30
N SER A 578 22.00 -8.50 -18.14
CA SER A 578 21.25 -8.54 -16.91
C SER A 578 22.15 -9.01 -15.76
N SER A 579 21.85 -8.52 -14.55
CA SER A 579 22.48 -8.78 -13.25
C SER A 579 23.61 -7.84 -12.82
N SER A 580 23.35 -7.21 -11.66
CA SER A 580 24.27 -6.58 -10.71
C SER A 580 24.91 -5.22 -11.08
N ASN A 581 24.28 -4.17 -10.54
CA ASN A 581 24.89 -3.18 -9.65
C ASN A 581 26.02 -2.28 -10.18
N PRO A 582 25.75 -0.96 -10.32
CA PRO A 582 26.71 0.08 -10.00
C PRO A 582 26.20 0.95 -8.84
N LEU A 583 26.11 0.38 -7.64
CA LEU A 583 26.08 1.10 -6.36
C LEU A 583 27.34 1.97 -6.28
N TYR A 584 27.18 3.27 -6.47
CA TYR A 584 28.11 4.25 -5.93
C TYR A 584 27.58 4.71 -4.57
N SER A 585 27.89 3.93 -3.54
CA SER A 585 27.70 4.32 -2.14
C SER A 585 28.77 5.34 -1.73
N GLY A 586 28.37 6.49 -1.20
CA GLY A 586 29.28 7.42 -0.53
C GLY A 586 28.63 8.78 -0.28
N THR A 587 27.75 8.87 0.71
CA THR A 587 27.91 9.64 1.97
C THR A 587 28.33 11.09 1.82
N SER A 588 27.53 11.99 2.40
CA SER A 588 27.93 13.28 2.98
C SER A 588 29.40 13.68 2.79
N ASP A 589 29.67 14.66 1.94
CA ASP A 589 30.77 15.57 2.20
C ASP A 589 30.31 17.01 2.19
N SER A 590 30.09 17.50 3.41
CA SER A 590 30.15 18.91 3.71
C SER A 590 31.62 19.34 3.78
N GLY A 591 32.15 19.91 2.71
CA GLY A 591 33.30 20.81 2.79
C GLY A 591 34.54 20.39 2.01
N SER A 592 34.82 21.20 0.98
CA SER A 592 36.11 21.33 0.31
C SER A 592 36.80 20.01 -0.04
N ASP A 593 36.57 19.51 -1.24
CA ASP A 593 37.60 18.73 -1.90
C ASP A 593 37.86 19.18 -3.34
N ASP A 594 39.13 19.57 -3.48
CA ASP A 594 39.97 19.69 -4.67
C ASP A 594 39.65 20.70 -5.80
N LEU A 595 39.96 21.97 -5.51
CA LEU A 595 40.16 23.08 -6.46
C LEU A 595 41.37 22.88 -7.43
N SER A 596 41.72 21.67 -7.86
CA SER A 596 42.95 21.45 -8.67
C SER A 596 42.89 20.50 -9.88
N SER A 597 41.71 20.14 -10.39
CA SER A 597 41.59 19.52 -11.71
C SER A 597 40.33 19.94 -12.47
N SER A 598 40.53 20.54 -13.64
CA SER A 598 39.78 20.27 -14.88
C SER A 598 38.66 19.20 -14.76
N PHE A 599 37.38 19.58 -14.78
CA PHE A 599 36.23 18.65 -14.64
C PHE A 599 35.28 18.73 -15.84
N THR A 600 34.90 17.56 -16.37
CA THR A 600 33.75 17.39 -17.27
C THR A 600 32.49 17.68 -16.48
N LEU A 601 31.65 18.60 -16.97
CA LEU A 601 30.36 18.88 -16.37
C LEU A 601 29.32 17.89 -16.90
N LEU A 602 29.17 17.83 -18.22
CA LEU A 602 28.15 17.03 -18.89
C LEU A 602 28.76 16.26 -20.06
N ARG A 603 28.36 14.99 -20.23
CA ARG A 603 28.63 14.19 -21.43
C ARG A 603 27.37 14.15 -22.28
N TYR A 604 27.51 14.37 -23.59
CA TYR A 604 26.37 14.29 -24.50
C TYR A 604 26.64 13.35 -25.69
N SER A 605 25.60 12.73 -26.22
CA SER A 605 25.62 12.02 -27.50
C SER A 605 24.29 12.21 -28.22
N ASN A 606 24.33 12.10 -29.56
CA ASN A 606 23.15 12.22 -30.42
C ASN A 606 22.32 13.48 -30.09
N ILE A 607 22.97 14.65 -30.14
CA ILE A 607 22.33 15.95 -29.94
C ILE A 607 22.58 16.79 -31.19
N GLU A 608 21.50 17.20 -31.86
CA GLU A 608 21.51 18.01 -33.07
C GLU A 608 21.15 19.48 -32.81
N LYS A 609 20.68 19.84 -31.61
CA LYS A 609 20.37 21.22 -31.23
C LYS A 609 20.81 21.52 -29.81
N PHE A 610 21.41 22.67 -29.62
CA PHE A 610 21.83 23.19 -28.33
C PHE A 610 21.04 24.45 -27.97
N GLU A 611 20.44 24.50 -26.78
CA GLU A 611 20.01 25.73 -26.13
C GLU A 611 20.87 25.95 -24.88
N ILE A 612 21.99 26.65 -25.05
CA ILE A 612 23.01 26.78 -24.00
C ILE A 612 23.09 28.22 -23.52
N THR A 613 23.01 28.39 -22.20
CA THR A 613 23.38 29.64 -21.52
C THR A 613 24.69 29.44 -20.79
N GLY A 614 25.68 30.28 -21.09
CA GLY A 614 26.98 30.31 -20.45
C GLY A 614 26.94 30.86 -19.02
N THR A 615 28.13 31.04 -18.47
CA THR A 615 28.39 31.51 -17.11
C THR A 615 28.44 33.04 -17.05
N GLN A 616 29.04 33.58 -15.99
CA GLN A 616 29.42 35.00 -15.89
C GLN A 616 30.88 35.27 -16.25
N TYR A 617 31.56 34.28 -16.83
CA TYR A 617 32.96 34.29 -17.20
C TYR A 617 33.12 34.05 -18.70
N ALA A 618 34.33 34.24 -19.22
CA ALA A 618 34.59 34.04 -20.64
C ALA A 618 34.38 32.57 -21.06
N ASP A 619 33.33 32.35 -21.85
CA ASP A 619 32.88 31.05 -22.32
C ASP A 619 33.26 30.78 -23.78
N LYS A 620 33.27 29.49 -24.16
CA LYS A 620 33.38 29.04 -25.54
C LYS A 620 32.21 28.11 -25.85
N LEU A 621 31.17 28.68 -26.43
CA LEU A 621 29.97 27.94 -26.78
C LEU A 621 30.05 27.55 -28.25
N ARG A 622 29.91 26.26 -28.52
CA ARG A 622 29.91 25.70 -29.86
C ARG A 622 28.64 24.88 -30.05
N GLY A 623 27.82 25.28 -31.01
CA GLY A 623 26.66 24.52 -31.44
C GLY A 623 27.04 23.33 -32.33
N SER A 624 26.04 22.73 -32.95
CA SER A 624 26.07 21.45 -33.63
C SER A 624 25.72 21.59 -35.13
N THR A 625 24.86 20.72 -35.64
CA THR A 625 24.45 20.68 -37.05
C THR A 625 22.99 21.09 -37.28
N GLY A 626 22.22 21.33 -36.24
CA GLY A 626 20.86 21.87 -36.29
C GLY A 626 20.81 23.30 -35.78
N ASP A 627 19.59 23.82 -35.61
CA ASP A 627 19.37 25.23 -35.24
C ASP A 627 19.65 25.45 -33.75
N ASP A 628 20.84 26.00 -33.43
CA ASP A 628 21.29 26.20 -32.06
C ASP A 628 20.88 27.58 -31.50
N THR A 629 20.75 27.70 -30.19
CA THR A 629 20.57 28.96 -29.46
C THR A 629 21.67 29.09 -28.40
N LEU A 630 22.56 30.05 -28.60
CA LEU A 630 23.72 30.29 -27.73
C LEU A 630 23.56 31.64 -27.04
N VAL A 631 23.59 31.62 -25.71
CA VAL A 631 23.58 32.81 -24.85
C VAL A 631 24.92 32.83 -24.10
N GLY A 632 25.82 33.76 -24.44
CA GLY A 632 27.14 33.86 -23.78
C GLY A 632 27.01 34.11 -22.28
N GLY A 633 26.16 35.07 -21.91
CA GLY A 633 26.03 35.51 -20.52
C GLY A 633 26.93 36.71 -20.25
N PHE A 634 27.41 36.87 -19.02
CA PHE A 634 28.45 37.89 -18.79
C PHE A 634 29.81 37.27 -19.11
N GLY A 635 30.73 38.05 -19.66
CA GLY A 635 32.01 37.48 -20.11
C GLY A 635 32.45 38.12 -21.41
N ASN A 636 33.62 37.74 -21.90
CA ASN A 636 33.94 37.99 -23.30
C ASN A 636 33.94 36.63 -23.97
N ASP A 637 32.83 36.31 -24.61
CA ASP A 637 32.52 34.94 -25.00
C ASP A 637 32.86 34.68 -26.46
N ILE A 638 33.12 33.42 -26.78
CA ILE A 638 33.30 32.94 -28.15
C ILE A 638 32.12 32.04 -28.48
N LEU A 639 31.30 32.46 -29.42
CA LEU A 639 30.12 31.76 -29.88
C LEU A 639 30.36 31.24 -31.30
N THR A 640 30.14 29.95 -31.51
CA THR A 640 30.25 29.28 -32.81
C THR A 640 28.96 28.52 -33.02
N GLY A 641 28.13 28.92 -33.98
CA GLY A 641 26.83 28.30 -34.23
C GLY A 641 26.98 26.87 -34.76
N GLY A 642 27.83 26.68 -35.77
CA GLY A 642 27.92 25.42 -36.49
C GLY A 642 27.19 25.49 -37.81
N SER A 643 26.42 24.47 -38.15
CA SER A 643 25.53 24.49 -39.32
C SER A 643 24.09 24.49 -38.82
N GLY A 644 23.21 25.28 -39.44
CA GLY A 644 21.85 25.45 -38.93
C GLY A 644 21.44 26.92 -39.02
N ALA A 645 20.18 27.23 -38.70
CA ALA A 645 19.72 28.60 -38.54
C ALA A 645 19.91 29.04 -37.08
N ASP A 646 21.13 29.47 -36.75
CA ASP A 646 21.55 29.63 -35.34
C ASP A 646 21.13 30.99 -34.74
N LYS A 647 20.92 31.01 -33.43
CA LYS A 647 20.56 32.21 -32.66
C LYS A 647 21.66 32.55 -31.67
N PHE A 648 22.19 33.77 -31.79
CA PHE A 648 23.12 34.37 -30.85
C PHE A 648 22.38 35.41 -30.01
N VAL A 649 22.16 35.14 -28.72
CA VAL A 649 21.28 35.95 -27.87
C VAL A 649 22.12 36.86 -26.97
N PHE A 650 21.75 38.15 -26.95
CA PHE A 650 22.31 39.16 -26.05
C PHE A 650 21.18 39.77 -25.22
N ASN A 651 21.21 39.53 -23.90
CA ASN A 651 20.20 40.04 -22.98
C ASN A 651 20.59 41.39 -22.38
N SER A 652 21.84 41.85 -22.49
CA SER A 652 22.24 43.16 -21.98
C SER A 652 23.48 43.73 -22.68
N ILE A 653 23.56 45.06 -22.79
CA ILE A 653 24.79 45.75 -23.23
C ILE A 653 25.97 45.58 -22.26
N LEU A 654 25.72 45.06 -21.06
CA LEU A 654 26.72 44.86 -20.01
C LEU A 654 27.32 43.45 -19.98
N GLU A 655 26.89 42.56 -20.87
CA GLU A 655 27.33 41.17 -20.96
C GLU A 655 28.83 41.08 -21.25
N GLY A 656 29.34 41.92 -22.16
CA GLY A 656 30.77 42.09 -22.41
C GLY A 656 31.04 42.30 -23.88
N LEU A 657 32.21 41.86 -24.35
CA LEU A 657 32.59 41.94 -25.76
C LEU A 657 32.77 40.55 -26.35
N ASP A 658 31.75 40.10 -27.06
CA ASP A 658 31.71 38.73 -27.57
C ASP A 658 32.20 38.62 -29.02
N ILE A 659 32.53 37.39 -29.41
CA ILE A 659 32.97 37.02 -30.76
C ILE A 659 32.07 35.91 -31.28
N ILE A 660 31.37 36.17 -32.38
CA ILE A 660 30.66 35.17 -33.17
C ILE A 660 31.57 34.74 -34.32
N LYS A 661 31.91 33.44 -34.38
CA LYS A 661 32.93 32.90 -35.29
C LYS A 661 32.44 32.72 -36.73
N ASP A 662 31.21 32.27 -36.91
CA ASP A 662 30.75 31.63 -38.14
C ASP A 662 29.39 32.11 -38.66
N PHE A 663 28.87 33.24 -38.15
CA PHE A 663 27.57 33.80 -38.55
C PHE A 663 27.26 33.73 -40.05
N SER A 664 26.12 33.13 -40.40
CA SER A 664 25.70 32.82 -41.76
C SER A 664 24.24 33.20 -42.01
N TRP A 665 24.03 34.37 -42.62
CA TRP A 665 22.69 34.80 -43.05
C TRP A 665 22.06 33.89 -44.12
N ILE A 666 22.87 33.07 -44.79
CA ILE A 666 22.42 32.11 -45.81
C ILE A 666 21.79 30.88 -45.16
N GLU A 667 22.40 30.39 -44.08
CA GLU A 667 21.87 29.25 -43.31
C GLU A 667 20.68 29.67 -42.44
N GLY A 668 20.58 30.97 -42.10
CA GLY A 668 19.40 31.56 -41.51
C GLY A 668 19.65 32.25 -40.18
N ASP A 669 20.91 32.36 -39.78
CA ASP A 669 21.32 32.85 -38.46
C ASP A 669 20.70 34.19 -38.09
N LYS A 670 20.46 34.34 -36.79
CA LYS A 670 19.91 35.55 -36.18
C LYS A 670 20.69 35.96 -34.95
N ILE A 671 20.85 37.26 -34.82
CA ILE A 671 21.29 37.89 -33.58
C ILE A 671 20.04 38.37 -32.85
N GLN A 672 19.78 37.83 -31.67
CA GLN A 672 18.61 38.20 -30.87
C GLN A 672 19.03 39.16 -29.76
N ILE A 673 18.33 40.29 -29.66
CA ILE A 673 18.64 41.37 -28.72
C ILE A 673 17.42 41.63 -27.83
N SER A 674 17.61 41.60 -26.51
CA SER A 674 16.56 41.96 -25.55
C SER A 674 16.19 43.45 -25.62
N GLN A 675 14.92 43.76 -25.87
CA GLN A 675 14.42 45.14 -25.83
C GLN A 675 14.63 45.79 -24.46
N VAL A 676 14.35 45.02 -23.40
CA VAL A 676 14.46 45.48 -22.01
C VAL A 676 15.91 45.72 -21.64
N GLY A 677 16.79 44.77 -21.94
CA GLY A 677 18.20 44.85 -21.54
C GLY A 677 19.01 45.92 -22.25
N PHE A 678 18.59 46.32 -23.46
CA PHE A 678 19.20 47.43 -24.20
C PHE A 678 18.42 48.75 -24.07
N GLY A 679 17.23 48.74 -23.45
CA GLY A 679 16.41 49.92 -23.23
C GLY A 679 15.87 50.54 -24.53
N ILE A 680 15.43 49.70 -25.46
CA ILE A 680 15.07 50.08 -26.84
C ILE A 680 13.70 49.51 -27.27
N THR A 681 13.16 50.08 -28.34
CA THR A 681 11.96 49.58 -29.02
C THR A 681 12.17 49.33 -30.51
N ASP A 682 13.32 49.73 -31.05
CA ASP A 682 13.68 49.59 -32.46
C ASP A 682 15.21 49.42 -32.63
N LEU A 683 15.63 49.12 -33.86
CA LEU A 683 17.04 48.83 -34.20
C LEU A 683 17.84 50.07 -34.63
N ASN A 684 17.29 51.29 -34.54
CA ASN A 684 17.96 52.50 -35.08
C ASN A 684 19.27 52.84 -34.36
N SER A 685 19.45 52.33 -33.15
CA SER A 685 20.66 52.52 -32.34
C SER A 685 21.77 51.52 -32.68
N PHE A 686 21.53 50.57 -33.58
CA PHE A 686 22.50 49.52 -33.97
C PHE A 686 23.17 49.83 -35.30
N SER A 687 24.44 49.46 -35.41
CA SER A 687 25.20 49.56 -36.66
C SER A 687 26.22 48.43 -36.77
N TYR A 688 26.64 48.14 -38.01
CA TYR A 688 27.64 47.10 -38.30
C TYR A 688 28.81 47.69 -39.10
N ASN A 689 30.04 47.37 -38.67
CA ASN A 689 31.27 47.78 -39.35
C ASN A 689 31.82 46.67 -40.24
N ASN A 690 31.54 46.75 -41.54
CA ASN A 690 32.00 45.80 -42.56
C ASN A 690 33.53 45.64 -42.65
N ALA A 691 34.33 46.56 -42.11
CA ALA A 691 35.80 46.45 -42.17
C ALA A 691 36.37 45.67 -40.98
N THR A 692 35.67 45.64 -39.85
CA THR A 692 36.17 45.03 -38.61
C THR A 692 35.27 43.91 -38.10
N GLY A 693 34.10 43.70 -38.69
CA GLY A 693 33.08 42.79 -38.18
C GLY A 693 32.36 43.29 -36.93
N GLY A 694 32.58 44.53 -36.49
CA GLY A 694 32.06 45.02 -35.22
C GLY A 694 30.57 45.32 -35.26
N LEU A 695 29.83 44.83 -34.26
CA LEU A 695 28.44 45.16 -33.97
C LEU A 695 28.39 46.22 -32.87
N LEU A 696 27.76 47.36 -33.15
CA LEU A 696 27.77 48.52 -32.28
C LEU A 696 26.37 48.94 -31.87
N PHE A 697 26.21 49.27 -30.58
CA PHE A 697 25.04 49.93 -30.02
C PHE A 697 25.43 51.33 -29.53
N GLN A 698 24.76 52.37 -30.05
CA GLN A 698 25.06 53.79 -29.75
C GLN A 698 26.54 54.17 -29.95
N GLY A 699 27.22 53.50 -30.89
CA GLY A 699 28.64 53.72 -31.20
C GLY A 699 29.63 52.92 -30.33
N ASN A 700 29.17 52.14 -29.34
CA ASN A 700 30.00 51.23 -28.57
C ASN A 700 29.86 49.80 -29.11
N GLN A 701 30.98 49.12 -29.30
CA GLN A 701 30.98 47.73 -29.77
C GLN A 701 30.61 46.78 -28.62
N PHE A 702 29.73 45.82 -28.90
CA PHE A 702 29.32 44.79 -27.93
C PHE A 702 29.57 43.37 -28.45
N ALA A 703 29.68 43.18 -29.77
CA ALA A 703 30.03 41.89 -30.36
C ALA A 703 30.86 42.07 -31.64
N THR A 704 31.48 40.99 -32.10
CA THR A 704 32.26 40.92 -33.34
C THR A 704 31.85 39.71 -34.16
N LEU A 705 31.48 39.90 -35.43
CA LEU A 705 31.35 38.82 -36.41
C LEU A 705 32.71 38.58 -37.08
N GLU A 706 33.43 37.55 -36.66
CA GLU A 706 34.83 37.32 -37.07
C GLU A 706 34.97 36.95 -38.56
N ASN A 707 34.00 36.22 -39.11
CA ASN A 707 33.98 35.84 -40.51
C ASN A 707 33.60 36.98 -41.47
N ILE A 708 33.17 38.14 -40.94
CA ILE A 708 32.78 39.36 -41.69
C ILE A 708 31.86 39.01 -42.88
N PRO A 709 30.63 38.53 -42.62
CA PRO A 709 29.79 37.94 -43.66
C PRO A 709 29.34 39.00 -44.67
N ALA A 710 29.66 38.75 -45.95
CA ALA A 710 29.25 39.64 -47.03
C ALA A 710 27.72 39.58 -47.19
N GLY A 711 27.04 40.68 -46.89
CA GLY A 711 25.59 40.81 -47.03
C GLY A 711 24.81 40.94 -45.72
N PHE A 712 25.47 40.86 -44.56
CA PHE A 712 24.85 41.10 -43.25
C PHE A 712 24.13 42.46 -43.21
N ALA A 713 22.88 42.45 -42.74
CA ALA A 713 22.08 43.64 -42.56
C ALA A 713 21.36 43.63 -41.21
N VAL A 714 21.65 44.62 -40.37
CA VAL A 714 21.02 44.79 -39.03
C VAL A 714 19.49 44.67 -39.09
N SER A 715 18.85 45.23 -40.11
CA SER A 715 17.39 45.21 -40.25
C SER A 715 16.78 43.84 -40.60
N LEU A 716 17.59 42.85 -40.99
CA LEU A 716 17.15 41.52 -41.42
C LEU A 716 17.67 40.42 -40.50
N ASP A 717 18.89 40.60 -40.00
CA ASP A 717 19.67 39.57 -39.31
C ASP A 717 19.72 39.79 -37.80
N VAL A 718 19.31 40.97 -37.33
CA VAL A 718 19.11 41.26 -35.90
C VAL A 718 17.60 41.28 -35.61
N GLN A 719 17.19 40.53 -34.60
CA GLN A 719 15.81 40.46 -34.12
C GLN A 719 15.73 41.06 -32.71
N LEU A 720 14.75 41.94 -32.49
CA LEU A 720 14.39 42.38 -31.15
C LEU A 720 13.42 41.39 -30.51
N VAL A 721 13.66 41.04 -29.25
CA VAL A 721 12.82 40.13 -28.46
C VAL A 721 12.39 40.78 -27.15
#